data_AF-A0A0K2GZ28-F1
#
_entry.id   AF-A0A0K2GZ28-F1
#
_cell.length_a   1.000
_cell.length_b   1.000
_cell.length_c   1.000
_cell.angle_alpha   90.00
_cell.angle_beta   90.00
_cell.angle_gamma   90.00
#
_symmetry.space_group_name_H-M   'P 1'
#
loop_
_entity.id
_entity.type
_entity.pdbx_description
1 polymer ?
#
loop_
_entity_poly.entity_id
_entity_poly.type
_entity_poly.pdbx_seq_one_letter_code
_entity_poly.pdbx_strand_id
1 'polypeptide(L)'
;MTAATLVDSDPAIPKDKKVRKSAGWYLLFAAVGGVLAGALSLVFNMDSRSTLGIPDPGAITTFGFPFAKAAGELLAALGVGSFMLSAFGTKPRHDGTVDLDGYTASRAGMWAMLGWGLIALFEIPLVLSDVSGQPLSTTIQLSNWSVSLDQTSEGLAWLWVAIFAGIVALGSSLTRKWIWQPVFFAISLVSMMPLAVVSHNATGGAHDYGTNSYIWHLTFTVFWVGGLMAMVAHARRRGDWLPEVVRRYSFVALVSFAVMSVSGFINAAINVSWSDLVSNNYGILVLVKAVLIILLGLCGYVHRKLTIPEIEQKRDNRPFWRLAILETIIMALTMGVAVALGRTPPPPNFSDQAGGEGLPPITQMQVKLGYNLDIPFGWEAMFTQWRFDIFFGMAAIVAAWIYLYWLYLLKKRGGTWPIANTLWWVGGCVLLLFTSSSALGKYMAAQFSVHMTAHMLYSMGIPVMLVLGGPVTLALRALKPAGKNGLPGIREWLVVFINNPVSRFLTHPVVATVQFVAGFYLLYMTPLYDFLADEHAGHLFMNIHFLISGYIFYWVIIGVDAAPQQISPAVKMVTLMGSLPFHAWFGVSLMQSQQVLAKEYYSTLDLPWAVNLLQDQNIGGAVAWAAGEVPLYIVTVALFVQWRRADAKDAARYDRVAERNDDAELEAYNAMLARMSGQVGVAGEDERDYYTSTVDAQHPVHMDNPIDASKKRHR
;
A
#
# COMPACT_ATOMS: atom_id res chain seq x y z
N MET A 1 44.63 -35.81 -10.40
CA MET A 1 44.05 -36.68 -9.37
C MET A 1 43.54 -35.82 -8.23
N THR A 2 42.20 -35.77 -8.14
CA THR A 2 41.33 -35.40 -7.00
C THR A 2 41.72 -34.26 -6.05
N ALA A 3 41.04 -33.13 -6.25
CA ALA A 3 40.76 -32.14 -5.23
C ALA A 3 39.86 -32.75 -4.13
N ALA A 4 40.37 -32.84 -2.91
CA ALA A 4 39.59 -33.21 -1.74
C ALA A 4 38.77 -31.99 -1.29
N THR A 5 37.47 -32.03 -1.57
CA THR A 5 36.46 -31.17 -0.96
C THR A 5 36.44 -31.41 0.55
N LEU A 6 36.89 -30.43 1.32
CA LEU A 6 36.54 -30.30 2.74
C LEU A 6 35.04 -30.03 2.80
N VAL A 7 34.25 -31.09 2.97
CA VAL A 7 32.87 -31.00 3.41
C VAL A 7 32.92 -30.51 4.85
N ASP A 8 32.60 -29.24 5.07
CA ASP A 8 32.33 -28.67 6.38
C ASP A 8 31.18 -29.47 6.98
N SER A 9 31.50 -30.37 7.91
CA SER A 9 30.53 -31.22 8.57
C SER A 9 29.71 -30.35 9.53
N ASP A 10 28.46 -30.08 9.15
CA ASP A 10 27.46 -29.49 10.02
C ASP A 10 27.51 -30.19 11.39
N PRO A 11 27.69 -29.46 12.51
CA PRO A 11 27.74 -30.09 13.82
C PRO A 11 26.43 -30.84 14.07
N ALA A 12 26.56 -32.13 14.41
CA ALA A 12 25.44 -33.05 14.59
C ALA A 12 24.32 -32.43 15.45
N ILE A 13 23.16 -32.23 14.82
CA ILE A 13 21.95 -31.75 15.50
C ILE A 13 21.58 -32.81 16.56
N PRO A 14 21.46 -32.46 17.85
CA PRO A 14 21.12 -33.41 18.91
C PRO A 14 19.80 -34.12 18.59
N LYS A 15 19.85 -35.45 18.50
CA LYS A 15 18.78 -36.34 17.99
C LYS A 15 17.50 -36.43 18.84
N ASP A 16 17.31 -35.62 19.88
CA ASP A 16 16.22 -35.88 20.83
C ASP A 16 15.57 -34.63 21.46
N LYS A 17 14.94 -33.78 20.64
CA LYS A 17 14.12 -32.67 21.16
C LYS A 17 12.76 -32.61 20.45
N LYS A 18 11.71 -33.05 21.13
CA LYS A 18 10.30 -33.07 20.67
C LYS A 18 9.86 -31.71 20.11
N VAL A 19 9.41 -31.71 18.85
CA VAL A 19 8.72 -30.58 18.20
C VAL A 19 7.38 -30.34 18.92
N ARG A 20 7.07 -29.08 19.27
CA ARG A 20 5.83 -28.72 20.00
C ARG A 20 4.82 -28.06 19.07
N LYS A 21 3.59 -28.56 19.03
CA LYS A 21 2.47 -27.92 18.32
C LYS A 21 2.09 -26.58 18.99
N SER A 22 1.66 -25.59 18.19
CA SER A 22 1.22 -24.27 18.68
C SER A 22 -0.29 -24.03 18.55
N ALA A 23 -1.06 -24.96 18.00
CA ALA A 23 -2.50 -24.77 17.78
C ALA A 23 -3.28 -24.49 19.08
N GLY A 24 -3.04 -25.28 20.14
CA GLY A 24 -3.67 -25.05 21.45
C GLY A 24 -3.26 -23.71 22.10
N TRP A 25 -2.10 -23.15 21.72
CA TRP A 25 -1.67 -21.84 22.18
C TRP A 25 -2.51 -20.73 21.54
N TYR A 26 -2.79 -20.82 20.24
CA TYR A 26 -3.62 -19.83 19.54
C TYR A 26 -5.06 -19.83 20.05
N LEU A 27 -5.62 -21.00 20.35
CA LEU A 27 -6.96 -21.12 20.93
C LEU A 27 -7.03 -20.47 22.32
N LEU A 28 -6.05 -20.74 23.18
CA LEU A 28 -5.97 -20.10 24.50
C LEU A 28 -5.87 -18.57 24.36
N PHE A 29 -5.04 -18.10 23.45
CA PHE A 29 -4.83 -16.67 23.20
C PHE A 29 -6.12 -15.97 22.71
N ALA A 30 -6.83 -16.56 21.74
CA ALA A 30 -8.12 -16.07 21.27
C ALA A 30 -9.18 -16.07 22.40
N ALA A 31 -9.21 -17.13 23.20
CA ALA A 31 -10.14 -17.25 24.33
C ALA A 31 -9.86 -16.21 25.43
N VAL A 32 -8.60 -15.97 25.80
CA VAL A 32 -8.25 -14.98 26.84
C VAL A 32 -8.66 -13.57 26.44
N GLY A 33 -8.33 -13.15 25.21
CA GLY A 33 -8.71 -11.82 24.73
C GLY A 33 -10.23 -11.67 24.58
N GLY A 34 -10.89 -12.68 24.01
CA GLY A 34 -12.35 -12.71 23.85
C GLY A 34 -13.10 -12.67 25.19
N VAL A 35 -12.71 -13.51 26.15
CA VAL A 35 -13.35 -13.56 27.48
C VAL A 35 -13.18 -12.24 28.21
N LEU A 36 -11.98 -11.63 28.16
CA LEU A 36 -11.78 -10.33 28.77
C LEU A 36 -12.64 -9.25 28.12
N ALA A 37 -12.69 -9.19 26.78
CA ALA A 37 -13.53 -8.24 26.06
C ALA A 37 -15.01 -8.37 26.43
N GLY A 38 -15.52 -9.61 26.44
CA GLY A 38 -16.89 -9.89 26.86
C GLY A 38 -17.17 -9.54 28.32
N ALA A 39 -16.26 -9.89 29.23
CA ALA A 39 -16.40 -9.58 30.66
C ALA A 39 -16.37 -8.07 30.93
N LEU A 40 -15.43 -7.34 30.33
CA LEU A 40 -15.34 -5.88 30.46
C LEU A 40 -16.57 -5.19 29.87
N SER A 41 -17.11 -5.70 28.75
CA SER A 41 -18.33 -5.16 28.17
C SER A 41 -19.55 -5.33 29.08
N LEU A 42 -19.67 -6.47 29.79
CA LEU A 42 -20.73 -6.64 30.80
C LEU A 42 -20.62 -5.63 31.94
N VAL A 43 -19.40 -5.25 32.33
CA VAL A 43 -19.18 -4.31 33.44
C VAL A 43 -19.35 -2.85 33.01
N PHE A 44 -18.86 -2.47 31.83
CA PHE A 44 -18.77 -1.07 31.42
C PHE A 44 -19.84 -0.60 30.42
N ASN A 45 -20.53 -1.52 29.72
CA ASN A 45 -21.43 -1.15 28.62
C ASN A 45 -22.93 -1.39 28.90
N MET A 46 -23.31 -2.04 30.01
CA MET A 46 -24.73 -2.21 30.37
C MET A 46 -25.39 -0.86 30.67
N ASP A 47 -24.71 0.02 31.40
CA ASP A 47 -25.22 1.35 31.73
C ASP A 47 -25.35 2.25 30.50
N SER A 48 -24.40 2.16 29.55
CA SER A 48 -24.36 3.01 28.36
C SER A 48 -25.56 2.85 27.41
N ARG A 49 -26.11 1.63 27.24
CA ARG A 49 -27.27 1.41 26.36
C ARG A 49 -28.58 1.91 26.99
N SER A 50 -28.68 1.79 28.31
CA SER A 50 -29.84 2.30 29.06
C SER A 50 -29.98 3.82 28.91
N THR A 51 -28.85 4.53 28.84
CA THR A 51 -28.80 5.98 28.59
C THR A 51 -29.30 6.35 27.19
N LEU A 52 -29.10 5.49 26.19
CA LEU A 52 -29.52 5.70 24.79
C LEU A 52 -30.97 5.25 24.51
N GLY A 53 -31.67 4.68 25.51
CA GLY A 53 -33.04 4.17 25.33
C GLY A 53 -33.15 2.92 24.44
N ILE A 54 -32.03 2.24 24.15
CA ILE A 54 -32.00 1.02 23.35
C ILE A 54 -32.33 -0.18 24.25
N PRO A 55 -33.30 -1.05 23.87
CA PRO A 55 -33.60 -2.26 24.62
C PRO A 55 -32.38 -3.19 24.76
N ASP A 56 -32.30 -3.96 25.85
CA ASP A 56 -31.21 -4.94 26.02
C ASP A 56 -31.37 -6.12 25.04
N PRO A 57 -30.42 -6.35 24.11
CA PRO A 57 -30.46 -7.49 23.19
C PRO A 57 -30.20 -8.85 23.89
N GLY A 58 -29.88 -8.82 25.19
CA GLY A 58 -29.64 -9.98 26.02
C GLY A 58 -28.16 -10.33 26.16
N ALA A 59 -27.85 -11.19 27.12
CA ALA A 59 -26.49 -11.54 27.52
C ALA A 59 -25.65 -12.14 26.37
N ILE A 60 -26.29 -12.86 25.44
CA ILE A 60 -25.60 -13.47 24.29
C ILE A 60 -25.00 -12.40 23.39
N THR A 61 -25.72 -11.31 23.10
CA THR A 61 -25.18 -10.22 22.27
C THR A 61 -24.22 -9.36 23.09
N THR A 62 -24.58 -9.00 24.33
CA THR A 62 -23.76 -8.12 25.17
C THR A 62 -22.37 -8.69 25.48
N PHE A 63 -22.25 -10.02 25.65
CA PHE A 63 -20.96 -10.70 25.79
C PHE A 63 -20.40 -11.19 24.45
N GLY A 64 -21.25 -11.79 23.61
CA GLY A 64 -20.84 -12.50 22.40
C GLY A 64 -20.28 -11.60 21.31
N PHE A 65 -20.84 -10.39 21.14
CA PHE A 65 -20.32 -9.41 20.18
C PHE A 65 -18.86 -9.01 20.48
N PRO A 66 -18.53 -8.42 21.64
CA PRO A 66 -17.14 -8.06 21.95
C PRO A 66 -16.21 -9.28 22.03
N PHE A 67 -16.72 -10.45 22.46
CA PHE A 67 -15.95 -11.70 22.44
C PHE A 67 -15.57 -12.09 21.00
N ALA A 68 -16.54 -12.11 20.09
CA ALA A 68 -16.34 -12.48 18.70
C ALA A 68 -15.39 -11.49 18.01
N LYS A 69 -15.57 -10.18 18.25
CA LYS A 69 -14.72 -9.13 17.69
C LYS A 69 -13.27 -9.28 18.13
N ALA A 70 -13.03 -9.42 19.43
CA ALA A 70 -11.69 -9.63 19.96
C ALA A 70 -11.06 -10.94 19.46
N ALA A 71 -11.81 -12.05 19.47
CA ALA A 71 -11.32 -13.33 18.93
C ALA A 71 -10.98 -13.23 17.44
N GLY A 72 -11.81 -12.53 16.67
CA GLY A 72 -11.62 -12.28 15.26
C GLY A 72 -10.39 -11.43 14.96
N GLU A 73 -10.20 -10.30 15.65
CA GLU A 73 -9.01 -9.45 15.49
C GLU A 73 -7.71 -10.20 15.83
N LEU A 74 -7.75 -11.08 16.83
CA LEU A 74 -6.62 -11.95 17.19
C LEU A 74 -6.34 -13.00 16.09
N LEU A 75 -7.37 -13.53 15.44
CA LEU A 75 -7.20 -14.41 14.26
C LEU A 75 -6.69 -13.63 13.05
N ALA A 76 -7.16 -12.41 12.82
CA ALA A 76 -6.63 -11.55 11.76
C ALA A 76 -5.14 -11.26 11.98
N ALA A 77 -4.74 -10.93 13.20
CA ALA A 77 -3.35 -10.76 13.59
C ALA A 77 -2.54 -12.04 13.32
N LEU A 78 -3.02 -13.21 13.77
CA LEU A 78 -2.37 -14.49 13.49
C LEU A 78 -2.25 -14.75 11.98
N GLY A 79 -3.28 -14.43 11.19
CA GLY A 79 -3.31 -14.51 9.74
C GLY A 79 -2.18 -13.71 9.10
N VAL A 80 -2.21 -12.41 9.34
CA VAL A 80 -1.21 -11.44 8.87
C VAL A 80 0.21 -11.85 9.27
N GLY A 81 0.43 -12.14 10.55
CA GLY A 81 1.74 -12.53 11.08
C GLY A 81 2.26 -13.83 10.47
N SER A 82 1.38 -14.78 10.22
CA SER A 82 1.72 -16.06 9.62
C SER A 82 2.11 -15.92 8.15
N PHE A 83 1.41 -15.10 7.36
CA PHE A 83 1.82 -14.78 6.00
C PHE A 83 3.07 -13.91 5.96
N MET A 84 3.25 -13.00 6.93
CA MET A 84 4.48 -12.22 7.08
C MET A 84 5.70 -13.14 7.31
N LEU A 85 5.59 -14.12 8.21
CA LEU A 85 6.63 -15.13 8.42
C LEU A 85 6.87 -15.97 7.17
N SER A 86 5.81 -16.47 6.52
CA SER A 86 5.93 -17.28 5.30
C SER A 86 6.56 -16.53 4.12
N ALA A 87 6.30 -15.22 4.01
CA ALA A 87 6.87 -14.37 2.98
C ALA A 87 8.32 -13.97 3.30
N PHE A 88 8.59 -13.45 4.50
CA PHE A 88 9.82 -12.73 4.80
C PHE A 88 10.77 -13.45 5.77
N GLY A 89 10.28 -14.50 6.43
CA GLY A 89 11.02 -15.26 7.42
C GLY A 89 11.42 -16.67 6.97
N THR A 90 11.04 -17.09 5.76
CA THR A 90 11.40 -18.42 5.24
C THR A 90 11.97 -18.37 3.82
N LYS A 91 12.62 -19.45 3.41
CA LYS A 91 13.34 -19.52 2.13
C LYS A 91 12.53 -20.34 1.11
N PRO A 92 12.39 -19.88 -0.15
CA PRO A 92 11.80 -20.71 -1.19
C PRO A 92 12.70 -21.93 -1.47
N ARG A 93 12.06 -23.08 -1.70
CA ARG A 93 12.73 -24.27 -2.23
C ARG A 93 13.16 -24.03 -3.69
N HIS A 94 14.04 -24.89 -4.20
CA HIS A 94 14.53 -24.80 -5.58
C HIS A 94 13.43 -24.84 -6.65
N ASP A 95 12.28 -25.46 -6.36
CA ASP A 95 11.10 -25.51 -7.23
C ASP A 95 10.15 -24.29 -7.09
N GLY A 96 10.56 -23.29 -6.31
CA GLY A 96 9.80 -22.08 -6.00
C GLY A 96 8.64 -22.27 -5.02
N THR A 97 8.53 -23.44 -4.39
CA THR A 97 7.54 -23.69 -3.33
C THR A 97 8.04 -23.19 -1.98
N VAL A 98 7.10 -22.95 -1.06
CA VAL A 98 7.43 -22.66 0.34
C VAL A 98 8.11 -23.87 1.00
N ASP A 99 9.08 -23.62 1.87
CA ASP A 99 9.68 -24.65 2.72
C ASP A 99 8.67 -25.17 3.78
N LEU A 100 9.08 -26.17 4.57
CA LEU A 100 8.16 -26.81 5.53
C LEU A 100 7.66 -25.83 6.60
N ASP A 101 8.54 -24.96 7.09
CA ASP A 101 8.17 -23.99 8.12
C ASP A 101 7.29 -22.88 7.55
N GLY A 102 7.61 -22.40 6.34
CA GLY A 102 6.81 -21.43 5.60
C GLY A 102 5.45 -21.98 5.20
N TYR A 103 5.38 -23.25 4.82
CA TYR A 103 4.10 -23.96 4.59
C TYR A 103 3.27 -24.05 5.86
N THR A 104 3.91 -24.37 6.99
CA THR A 104 3.22 -24.45 8.29
C THR A 104 2.70 -23.09 8.73
N ALA A 105 3.49 -22.03 8.54
CA ALA A 105 3.06 -20.65 8.76
C ALA A 105 1.88 -20.30 7.82
N SER A 106 2.03 -20.49 6.51
CA SER A 106 0.98 -20.23 5.52
C SER A 106 -0.33 -20.97 5.85
N ARG A 107 -0.25 -22.23 6.31
CA ARG A 107 -1.41 -23.02 6.71
C ARG A 107 -2.07 -22.50 8.00
N ALA A 108 -1.27 -22.03 8.96
CA ALA A 108 -1.81 -21.35 10.15
C ALA A 108 -2.51 -20.04 9.74
N GLY A 109 -1.91 -19.28 8.81
CA GLY A 109 -2.50 -18.07 8.26
C GLY A 109 -3.82 -18.34 7.54
N MET A 110 -3.88 -19.38 6.70
CA MET A 110 -5.09 -19.80 6.00
C MET A 110 -6.25 -20.12 6.97
N TRP A 111 -6.00 -20.92 8.01
CA TRP A 111 -7.04 -21.24 8.99
C TRP A 111 -7.46 -20.03 9.83
N ALA A 112 -6.51 -19.15 10.14
CA ALA A 112 -6.80 -17.93 10.86
C ALA A 112 -7.67 -16.97 10.02
N MET A 113 -7.36 -16.81 8.73
CA MET A 113 -8.18 -16.02 7.80
C MET A 113 -9.55 -16.65 7.55
N LEU A 114 -9.65 -17.98 7.50
CA LEU A 114 -10.96 -18.64 7.43
C LEU A 114 -11.80 -18.35 8.68
N GLY A 115 -11.20 -18.50 9.87
CA GLY A 115 -11.87 -18.17 11.13
C GLY A 115 -12.25 -16.69 11.23
N TRP A 116 -11.38 -15.79 10.78
CA TRP A 116 -11.65 -14.36 10.71
C TRP A 116 -12.84 -14.05 9.80
N GLY A 117 -12.89 -14.65 8.61
CA GLY A 117 -14.02 -14.48 7.69
C GLY A 117 -15.33 -15.06 8.22
N LEU A 118 -15.29 -16.21 8.91
CA LEU A 118 -16.48 -16.80 9.53
C LEU A 118 -16.99 -15.95 10.71
N ILE A 119 -16.08 -15.40 11.53
CA ILE A 119 -16.45 -14.46 12.58
C ILE A 119 -17.04 -13.20 11.96
N ALA A 120 -16.43 -12.64 10.92
CA ALA A 120 -16.95 -11.47 10.23
C ALA A 120 -18.39 -11.67 9.70
N LEU A 121 -18.71 -12.84 9.16
CA LEU A 121 -20.10 -13.16 8.79
C LEU A 121 -21.04 -13.26 10.01
N PHE A 122 -20.53 -13.76 11.14
CA PHE A 122 -21.29 -13.85 12.38
C PHE A 122 -21.48 -12.48 13.06
N GLU A 123 -20.58 -11.53 12.83
CA GLU A 123 -20.69 -10.16 13.34
C GLU A 123 -21.85 -9.40 12.70
N ILE A 124 -22.20 -9.65 11.44
CA ILE A 124 -23.32 -8.98 10.74
C ILE A 124 -24.63 -9.04 11.56
N PRO A 125 -25.16 -10.22 11.94
CA PRO A 125 -26.37 -10.30 12.76
C PRO A 125 -26.17 -9.83 14.21
N LEU A 126 -24.95 -9.85 14.74
CA LEU A 126 -24.67 -9.33 16.09
C LEU A 126 -24.65 -7.79 16.11
N VAL A 127 -24.11 -7.12 15.09
CA VAL A 127 -24.22 -5.67 14.90
C VAL A 127 -25.69 -5.28 14.86
N LEU A 128 -26.50 -5.98 14.08
CA LEU A 128 -27.93 -5.71 14.03
C LEU A 128 -28.61 -5.93 15.39
N SER A 129 -28.25 -6.99 16.11
CA SER A 129 -28.78 -7.25 17.46
C SER A 129 -28.42 -6.12 18.41
N ASP A 130 -27.17 -5.66 18.36
CA ASP A 130 -26.65 -4.61 19.23
C ASP A 130 -27.29 -3.25 18.97
N VAL A 131 -27.43 -2.86 17.69
CA VAL A 131 -27.98 -1.56 17.31
C VAL A 131 -29.51 -1.51 17.47
N SER A 132 -30.21 -2.62 17.20
CA SER A 132 -31.69 -2.67 17.28
C SER A 132 -32.24 -3.04 18.66
N GLY A 133 -31.40 -3.57 19.55
CA GLY A 133 -31.82 -4.14 20.84
C GLY A 133 -32.62 -5.44 20.72
N GLN A 134 -32.77 -6.01 19.51
CA GLN A 134 -33.44 -7.28 19.29
C GLN A 134 -32.53 -8.45 19.67
N PRO A 135 -33.06 -9.56 20.22
CA PRO A 135 -32.25 -10.73 20.56
C PRO A 135 -31.66 -11.39 19.32
N LEU A 136 -30.47 -12.01 19.49
CA LEU A 136 -29.76 -12.69 18.39
C LEU A 136 -30.60 -13.75 17.68
N SER A 137 -31.54 -14.41 18.37
CA SER A 137 -32.47 -15.38 17.78
C SER A 137 -33.32 -14.80 16.65
N THR A 138 -33.56 -13.49 16.68
CA THR A 138 -34.28 -12.76 15.64
C THR A 138 -33.32 -12.28 14.56
N THR A 139 -32.21 -11.65 14.93
CA THR A 139 -31.32 -11.00 13.95
C THR A 139 -30.46 -11.97 13.15
N ILE A 140 -30.22 -13.18 13.66
CA ILE A 140 -29.50 -14.24 12.94
C ILE A 140 -30.26 -14.75 11.70
N GLN A 141 -31.58 -14.55 11.66
CA GLN A 141 -32.41 -14.97 10.53
C GLN A 141 -31.98 -14.23 9.25
N LEU A 142 -31.75 -15.00 8.18
CA LEU A 142 -31.20 -14.47 6.92
C LEU A 142 -32.06 -13.35 6.31
N SER A 143 -33.37 -13.34 6.58
CA SER A 143 -34.29 -12.28 6.15
C SER A 143 -33.95 -10.90 6.71
N ASN A 144 -33.22 -10.83 7.82
CA ASN A 144 -32.86 -9.59 8.48
C ASN A 144 -31.45 -9.10 8.09
N TRP A 145 -30.69 -9.87 7.31
CA TRP A 145 -29.31 -9.50 6.96
C TRP A 145 -29.25 -8.28 6.04
N SER A 146 -30.19 -8.14 5.10
CA SER A 146 -30.26 -6.95 4.25
C SER A 146 -30.43 -5.68 5.08
N VAL A 147 -31.20 -5.73 6.16
CA VAL A 147 -31.38 -4.60 7.08
C VAL A 147 -30.03 -4.18 7.68
N SER A 148 -29.20 -5.13 8.12
CA SER A 148 -27.87 -4.79 8.62
C SER A 148 -26.97 -4.20 7.54
N LEU A 149 -26.95 -4.79 6.35
CA LEU A 149 -26.07 -4.36 5.26
C LEU A 149 -26.46 -2.98 4.69
N ASP A 150 -27.75 -2.68 4.65
CA ASP A 150 -28.28 -1.45 4.06
C ASP A 150 -28.33 -0.30 5.06
N GLN A 151 -28.54 -0.59 6.35
CA GLN A 151 -28.76 0.44 7.39
C GLN A 151 -27.56 0.64 8.31
N THR A 152 -26.56 -0.26 8.31
CA THR A 152 -25.37 -0.13 9.15
C THR A 152 -24.10 -0.24 8.33
N SER A 153 -23.28 0.81 8.38
CA SER A 153 -21.95 0.80 7.75
C SER A 153 -21.06 -0.29 8.34
N GLU A 154 -21.20 -0.60 9.63
CA GLU A 154 -20.41 -1.67 10.29
C GLU A 154 -20.79 -3.06 9.73
N GLY A 155 -22.08 -3.33 9.49
CA GLY A 155 -22.53 -4.58 8.85
C GLY A 155 -21.94 -4.76 7.45
N LEU A 156 -21.96 -3.70 6.63
CA LEU A 156 -21.34 -3.71 5.30
C LEU A 156 -19.81 -3.89 5.37
N ALA A 157 -19.15 -3.25 6.34
CA ALA A 157 -17.71 -3.42 6.55
C ALA A 157 -17.35 -4.88 6.87
N TRP A 158 -18.11 -5.54 7.75
CA TRP A 158 -17.92 -6.95 8.08
C TRP A 158 -18.11 -7.89 6.88
N LEU A 159 -19.03 -7.58 5.95
CA LEU A 159 -19.16 -8.33 4.71
C LEU A 159 -17.87 -8.24 3.86
N TRP A 160 -17.30 -7.05 3.70
CA TRP A 160 -16.04 -6.87 2.98
C TRP A 160 -14.86 -7.56 3.67
N VAL A 161 -14.80 -7.53 5.00
CA VAL A 161 -13.84 -8.30 5.80
C VAL A 161 -13.95 -9.79 5.46
N ALA A 162 -15.16 -10.35 5.46
CA ALA A 162 -15.41 -11.75 5.13
C ALA A 162 -14.97 -12.11 3.70
N ILE A 163 -15.25 -11.24 2.73
CA ILE A 163 -14.85 -11.43 1.33
C ILE A 163 -13.32 -11.48 1.21
N PHE A 164 -12.61 -10.47 1.73
CA PHE A 164 -11.15 -10.43 1.64
C PHE A 164 -10.49 -11.59 2.41
N ALA A 165 -10.99 -11.91 3.59
CA ALA A 165 -10.51 -13.04 4.37
C ALA A 165 -10.74 -14.38 3.66
N GLY A 166 -11.91 -14.56 3.04
CA GLY A 166 -12.25 -15.72 2.22
C GLY A 166 -11.36 -15.86 0.99
N ILE A 167 -11.06 -14.76 0.29
CA ILE A 167 -10.11 -14.74 -0.85
C ILE A 167 -8.73 -15.23 -0.41
N VAL A 168 -8.22 -14.76 0.73
CA VAL A 168 -6.92 -15.21 1.26
C VAL A 168 -6.96 -16.67 1.69
N ALA A 169 -7.99 -17.08 2.42
CA ALA A 169 -8.13 -18.46 2.89
C ALA A 169 -8.22 -19.44 1.70
N LEU A 170 -9.06 -19.14 0.71
CA LEU A 170 -9.19 -19.96 -0.50
C LEU A 170 -7.90 -19.92 -1.32
N GLY A 171 -7.39 -18.73 -1.66
CA GLY A 171 -6.21 -18.56 -2.50
C GLY A 171 -4.97 -19.26 -1.92
N SER A 172 -4.72 -19.09 -0.62
CA SER A 172 -3.58 -19.74 0.06
C SER A 172 -3.74 -21.25 0.21
N SER A 173 -4.97 -21.78 0.16
CA SER A 173 -5.21 -23.23 0.12
C SER A 173 -4.86 -23.86 -1.23
N LEU A 174 -4.95 -23.08 -2.32
CA LEU A 174 -4.79 -23.55 -3.70
C LEU A 174 -3.34 -23.51 -4.21
N THR A 175 -2.47 -22.70 -3.61
CA THR A 175 -1.07 -22.55 -4.07
C THR A 175 -0.07 -22.71 -2.94
N ARG A 176 1.05 -23.36 -3.25
CA ARG A 176 2.20 -23.50 -2.34
C ARG A 176 3.41 -22.71 -2.83
N LYS A 177 3.23 -21.85 -3.84
CA LYS A 177 4.33 -21.06 -4.39
C LYS A 177 4.66 -19.92 -3.44
N TRP A 178 5.95 -19.74 -3.17
CA TRP A 178 6.44 -18.73 -2.23
C TRP A 178 6.14 -17.30 -2.69
N ILE A 179 6.12 -17.07 -4.02
CA ILE A 179 5.85 -15.76 -4.61
C ILE A 179 4.46 -15.19 -4.28
N TRP A 180 3.49 -16.03 -3.92
CA TRP A 180 2.15 -15.59 -3.52
C TRP A 180 2.04 -15.21 -2.04
N GLN A 181 3.00 -15.57 -1.19
CA GLN A 181 2.92 -15.28 0.24
C GLN A 181 2.86 -13.76 0.54
N PRO A 182 3.62 -12.87 -0.13
CA PRO A 182 3.44 -11.42 0.03
C PRO A 182 2.07 -10.92 -0.42
N VAL A 183 1.46 -11.55 -1.43
CA VAL A 183 0.11 -11.18 -1.90
C VAL A 183 -0.92 -11.54 -0.84
N PHE A 184 -0.83 -12.74 -0.25
CA PHE A 184 -1.71 -13.14 0.86
C PHE A 184 -1.50 -12.26 2.09
N PHE A 185 -0.25 -11.90 2.40
CA PHE A 185 0.06 -10.92 3.44
C PHE A 185 -0.62 -9.57 3.16
N ALA A 186 -0.48 -9.02 1.95
CA ALA A 186 -1.09 -7.74 1.59
C ALA A 186 -2.62 -7.78 1.66
N ILE A 187 -3.28 -8.80 1.08
CA ILE A 187 -4.74 -8.92 1.11
C ILE A 187 -5.23 -9.18 2.55
N SER A 188 -4.47 -9.92 3.38
CA SER A 188 -4.83 -10.11 4.79
C SER A 188 -4.83 -8.79 5.58
N LEU A 189 -3.93 -7.85 5.25
CA LEU A 189 -3.96 -6.50 5.81
C LEU A 189 -5.16 -5.70 5.32
N VAL A 190 -5.44 -5.77 4.01
CA VAL A 190 -6.60 -5.09 3.40
C VAL A 190 -7.91 -5.58 4.03
N SER A 191 -7.99 -6.85 4.43
CA SER A 191 -9.18 -7.40 5.08
C SER A 191 -9.61 -6.67 6.35
N MET A 192 -8.71 -5.92 6.99
CA MET A 192 -9.00 -5.16 8.21
C MET A 192 -9.37 -3.69 7.95
N MET A 193 -9.07 -3.18 6.75
CA MET A 193 -9.29 -1.77 6.40
C MET A 193 -10.76 -1.33 6.44
N PRO A 194 -11.76 -2.16 6.06
CA PRO A 194 -13.17 -1.80 6.21
C PRO A 194 -13.54 -1.43 7.65
N LEU A 195 -12.96 -2.12 8.65
CA LEU A 195 -13.21 -1.80 10.07
C LEU A 195 -12.48 -0.54 10.53
N ALA A 196 -11.36 -0.20 9.90
CA ALA A 196 -10.63 1.02 10.21
C ALA A 196 -11.41 2.27 9.78
N VAL A 197 -12.08 2.20 8.63
CA VAL A 197 -12.81 3.34 8.06
C VAL A 197 -14.20 3.55 8.64
N VAL A 198 -14.80 2.52 9.26
CA VAL A 198 -16.12 2.61 9.94
C VAL A 198 -15.98 2.71 11.47
N SER A 199 -14.79 2.99 11.98
CA SER A 199 -14.56 3.08 13.43
C SER A 199 -15.28 4.29 14.07
N HIS A 200 -15.53 4.27 15.38
CA HIS A 200 -16.09 5.44 16.10
C HIS A 200 -15.24 6.72 15.95
N ASN A 201 -13.93 6.56 15.71
CA ASN A 201 -13.02 7.66 15.41
C ASN A 201 -13.18 8.22 13.98
N ALA A 202 -14.07 7.64 13.17
CA ALA A 202 -14.43 8.10 11.83
C ALA A 202 -15.64 9.03 11.81
N THR A 203 -16.19 9.38 12.98
CA THR A 203 -17.34 10.29 13.11
C THR A 203 -17.02 11.44 14.07
N GLY A 204 -17.62 12.62 13.85
CA GLY A 204 -17.47 13.80 14.71
C GLY A 204 -16.28 14.72 14.33
N GLY A 205 -15.93 15.62 15.26
CA GLY A 205 -14.80 16.53 15.08
C GLY A 205 -13.46 15.81 15.04
N ALA A 206 -12.55 16.24 14.16
CA ALA A 206 -11.23 15.65 13.92
C ALA A 206 -11.23 14.17 13.49
N HIS A 207 -12.32 13.68 12.87
CA HIS A 207 -12.42 12.30 12.40
C HIS A 207 -11.37 11.94 11.33
N ASP A 208 -10.81 12.93 10.62
CA ASP A 208 -9.68 12.75 9.71
C ASP A 208 -8.43 12.25 10.47
N TYR A 209 -8.13 12.86 11.64
CA TYR A 209 -7.06 12.41 12.53
C TYR A 209 -7.40 11.09 13.22
N GLY A 210 -8.64 10.93 13.65
CA GLY A 210 -9.14 9.69 14.24
C GLY A 210 -8.97 8.50 13.30
N THR A 211 -9.54 8.58 12.10
CA THR A 211 -9.46 7.53 11.07
C THR A 211 -8.02 7.24 10.66
N ASN A 212 -7.24 8.28 10.31
CA ASN A 212 -5.86 8.09 9.85
C ASN A 212 -5.00 7.45 10.93
N SER A 213 -5.05 7.95 12.17
CA SER A 213 -4.28 7.38 13.27
C SER A 213 -4.73 5.95 13.61
N TYR A 214 -6.01 5.63 13.47
CA TYR A 214 -6.53 4.28 13.68
C TYR A 214 -6.08 3.29 12.61
N ILE A 215 -6.01 3.68 11.32
CA ILE A 215 -5.41 2.87 10.24
C ILE A 215 -3.97 2.47 10.60
N TRP A 216 -3.17 3.43 11.07
CA TRP A 216 -1.81 3.16 11.57
C TRP A 216 -1.83 2.23 12.79
N HIS A 217 -2.70 2.50 13.76
CA HIS A 217 -2.80 1.70 14.98
C HIS A 217 -3.10 0.23 14.68
N LEU A 218 -4.11 -0.03 13.84
CA LEU A 218 -4.54 -1.38 13.48
C LEU A 218 -3.46 -2.13 12.69
N THR A 219 -2.87 -1.47 11.69
CA THR A 219 -1.82 -2.05 10.84
C THR A 219 -0.61 -2.49 11.66
N PHE A 220 -0.12 -1.61 12.55
CA PHE A 220 1.06 -1.91 13.36
C PHE A 220 0.76 -2.85 14.53
N THR A 221 -0.50 -2.93 14.98
CA THR A 221 -0.98 -3.96 15.91
C THR A 221 -0.81 -5.34 15.32
N VAL A 222 -1.28 -5.58 14.09
CA VAL A 222 -1.16 -6.92 13.47
C VAL A 222 0.27 -7.28 13.09
N PHE A 223 1.11 -6.30 12.75
CA PHE A 223 2.55 -6.55 12.59
C PHE A 223 3.21 -6.98 13.89
N TRP A 224 2.86 -6.36 15.01
CA TRP A 224 3.42 -6.70 16.30
C TRP A 224 2.82 -8.01 16.84
N VAL A 225 1.53 -8.02 17.14
CA VAL A 225 0.86 -9.17 17.76
C VAL A 225 0.96 -10.40 16.87
N GLY A 226 0.59 -10.26 15.60
CA GLY A 226 0.63 -11.34 14.62
C GLY A 226 2.04 -11.86 14.39
N GLY A 227 2.99 -10.96 14.18
CA GLY A 227 4.38 -11.33 13.98
C GLY A 227 4.97 -12.07 15.19
N LEU A 228 4.64 -11.66 16.42
CA LEU A 228 5.14 -12.32 17.63
C LEU A 228 4.54 -13.72 17.78
N MET A 229 3.24 -13.88 17.50
CA MET A 229 2.58 -15.20 17.48
C MET A 229 3.26 -16.13 16.46
N ALA A 230 3.57 -15.62 15.26
CA ALA A 230 4.29 -16.38 14.25
C ALA A 230 5.72 -16.72 14.72
N MET A 231 6.43 -15.79 15.38
CA MET A 231 7.76 -16.04 15.96
C MET A 231 7.74 -17.09 17.06
N VAL A 232 6.75 -17.08 17.95
CA VAL A 232 6.58 -18.13 18.98
C VAL A 232 6.47 -19.49 18.32
N ALA A 233 5.69 -19.58 17.25
CA ALA A 233 5.48 -20.81 16.51
C ALA A 233 6.75 -21.29 15.79
N HIS A 234 7.43 -20.37 15.11
CA HIS A 234 8.72 -20.60 14.45
C HIS A 234 9.78 -21.09 15.45
N ALA A 235 9.92 -20.40 16.59
CA ALA A 235 10.87 -20.77 17.65
C ALA A 235 10.55 -22.13 18.29
N ARG A 236 9.27 -22.43 18.57
CA ARG A 236 8.84 -23.72 19.15
C ARG A 236 9.03 -24.89 18.19
N ARG A 237 8.93 -24.66 16.89
CA ARG A 237 9.23 -25.64 15.84
C ARG A 237 10.71 -25.75 15.51
N ARG A 238 11.53 -24.79 15.98
CA ARG A 238 12.96 -24.67 15.67
C ARG A 238 13.19 -24.45 14.17
N GLY A 239 12.43 -23.54 13.59
CA GLY A 239 12.61 -23.17 12.19
C GLY A 239 14.02 -22.64 11.93
N ASP A 240 14.47 -22.84 10.69
CA ASP A 240 15.78 -22.40 10.23
C ASP A 240 15.90 -20.87 10.30
N TRP A 241 17.13 -20.36 10.36
CA TRP A 241 17.42 -18.91 10.38
C TRP A 241 16.82 -18.14 11.58
N LEU A 242 16.37 -18.83 12.64
CA LEU A 242 15.74 -18.21 13.80
C LEU A 242 16.44 -16.94 14.34
N PRO A 243 17.79 -16.89 14.53
CA PRO A 243 18.44 -15.66 15.00
C PRO A 243 18.21 -14.48 14.05
N GLU A 244 18.35 -14.69 12.75
CA GLU A 244 18.19 -13.65 11.73
C GLU A 244 16.72 -13.21 11.59
N VAL A 245 15.77 -14.15 11.63
CA VAL A 245 14.33 -13.85 11.56
C VAL A 245 13.90 -13.06 12.79
N VAL A 246 14.31 -13.47 13.99
CA VAL A 246 14.01 -12.76 15.25
C VAL A 246 14.64 -11.37 15.26
N ARG A 247 15.86 -11.20 14.74
CA ARG A 247 16.52 -9.89 14.63
C ARG A 247 15.76 -8.93 13.70
N ARG A 248 15.34 -9.42 12.53
CA ARG A 248 14.52 -8.65 11.58
C ARG A 248 13.17 -8.27 12.20
N TYR A 249 12.51 -9.24 12.82
CA TYR A 249 11.23 -9.02 13.48
C TYR A 249 11.34 -8.08 14.69
N SER A 250 12.44 -8.11 15.45
CA SER A 250 12.66 -7.19 16.58
C SER A 250 12.67 -5.71 16.13
N PHE A 251 13.15 -5.43 14.91
CA PHE A 251 13.04 -4.10 14.31
C PHE A 251 11.59 -3.75 13.97
N VAL A 252 10.86 -4.66 13.34
CA VAL A 252 9.41 -4.48 13.05
C VAL A 252 8.64 -4.21 14.33
N ALA A 253 8.85 -5.01 15.38
CA ALA A 253 8.22 -4.83 16.68
C ALA A 253 8.58 -3.50 17.35
N LEU A 254 9.80 -2.97 17.16
CA LEU A 254 10.17 -1.64 17.66
C LEU A 254 9.38 -0.54 16.99
N VAL A 255 9.30 -0.60 15.65
CA VAL A 255 8.55 0.38 14.86
C VAL A 255 7.07 0.29 15.21
N SER A 256 6.51 -0.92 15.32
CA SER A 256 5.12 -1.11 15.77
C SER A 256 4.86 -0.51 17.14
N PHE A 257 5.73 -0.77 18.12
CA PHE A 257 5.59 -0.17 19.44
C PHE A 257 5.58 1.36 19.38
N ALA A 258 6.50 1.96 18.62
CA ALA A 258 6.57 3.43 18.49
C ALA A 258 5.32 4.00 17.80
N VAL A 259 4.92 3.44 16.64
CA VAL A 259 3.76 3.91 15.87
C VAL A 259 2.48 3.72 16.67
N MET A 260 2.28 2.59 17.33
CA MET A 260 1.10 2.35 18.17
C MET A 260 1.04 3.26 19.39
N SER A 261 2.18 3.58 20.00
CA SER A 261 2.24 4.53 21.11
C SER A 261 1.83 5.93 20.66
N VAL A 262 2.35 6.39 19.51
CA VAL A 262 2.02 7.70 18.94
C VAL A 262 0.56 7.75 18.49
N SER A 263 0.07 6.74 17.75
CA SER A 263 -1.32 6.72 17.29
C SER A 263 -2.31 6.53 18.44
N GLY A 264 -1.96 5.74 19.46
CA GLY A 264 -2.76 5.59 20.67
C GLY A 264 -2.84 6.90 21.46
N PHE A 265 -1.74 7.65 21.55
CA PHE A 265 -1.72 8.98 22.16
C PHE A 265 -2.58 9.98 21.39
N ILE A 266 -2.48 10.02 20.05
CA ILE A 266 -3.33 10.87 19.20
C ILE A 266 -4.81 10.56 19.43
N ASN A 267 -5.18 9.27 19.42
CA ASN A 267 -6.56 8.84 19.68
C ASN A 267 -7.05 9.20 21.09
N ALA A 268 -6.19 9.10 22.11
CA ALA A 268 -6.55 9.53 23.45
C ALA A 268 -6.74 11.05 23.51
N ALA A 269 -5.83 11.82 22.90
CA ALA A 269 -5.86 13.29 22.93
C ALA A 269 -7.11 13.89 22.26
N ILE A 270 -7.71 13.19 21.29
CA ILE A 270 -8.95 13.64 20.64
C ILE A 270 -10.23 13.18 21.37
N ASN A 271 -10.14 12.22 22.30
CA ASN A 271 -11.30 11.56 22.91
C ASN A 271 -11.42 11.74 24.44
N VAL A 272 -10.39 12.23 25.15
CA VAL A 272 -10.45 12.37 26.62
C VAL A 272 -9.58 13.53 27.13
N SER A 273 -10.08 14.29 28.11
CA SER A 273 -9.32 15.36 28.77
C SER A 273 -8.42 14.80 29.88
N TRP A 274 -7.46 15.63 30.31
CA TRP A 274 -6.58 15.29 31.44
C TRP A 274 -7.33 15.00 32.74
N SER A 275 -8.45 15.70 33.03
CA SER A 275 -9.26 15.44 34.23
C SER A 275 -10.06 14.15 34.12
N ASP A 276 -10.54 13.84 32.91
CA ASP A 276 -11.40 12.68 32.66
C ASP A 276 -10.64 11.34 32.64
N LEU A 277 -9.30 11.38 32.57
CA LEU A 277 -8.45 10.19 32.60
C LEU A 277 -8.66 9.33 33.86
N VAL A 278 -9.00 9.95 35.00
CA VAL A 278 -9.16 9.23 36.28
C VAL A 278 -10.60 9.26 36.82
N SER A 279 -11.46 10.13 36.29
CA SER A 279 -12.85 10.28 36.74
C SER A 279 -13.85 9.52 35.87
N ASN A 280 -13.49 9.16 34.64
CA ASN A 280 -14.38 8.49 33.69
C ASN A 280 -13.88 7.07 33.34
N ASN A 281 -14.81 6.13 33.16
CA ASN A 281 -14.51 4.74 32.76
C ASN A 281 -13.66 4.66 31.48
N TYR A 282 -13.95 5.50 30.48
CA TYR A 282 -13.17 5.62 29.25
C TYR A 282 -11.70 5.97 29.56
N GLY A 283 -11.50 7.00 30.38
CA GLY A 283 -10.18 7.46 30.82
C GLY A 283 -9.40 6.38 31.56
N ILE A 284 -10.06 5.65 32.46
CA ILE A 284 -9.45 4.54 33.21
C ILE A 284 -8.99 3.44 32.25
N LEU A 285 -9.81 3.06 31.28
CA LEU A 285 -9.44 2.05 30.27
C LEU A 285 -8.26 2.53 29.39
N VAL A 286 -8.19 3.83 29.07
CA VAL A 286 -7.03 4.43 28.40
C VAL A 286 -5.76 4.31 29.26
N LEU A 287 -5.83 4.62 30.56
CA LEU A 287 -4.71 4.46 31.49
C LEU A 287 -4.27 3.00 31.64
N VAL A 288 -5.22 2.05 31.71
CA VAL A 288 -4.92 0.62 31.73
C VAL A 288 -4.15 0.21 30.47
N LYS A 289 -4.59 0.65 29.28
CA LYS A 289 -3.85 0.40 28.03
C LYS A 289 -2.46 1.04 28.04
N ALA A 290 -2.31 2.24 28.61
CA ALA A 290 -1.02 2.91 28.74
C ALA A 290 -0.05 2.12 29.64
N VAL A 291 -0.52 1.55 30.75
CA VAL A 291 0.30 0.68 31.60
C VAL A 291 0.67 -0.62 30.87
N LEU A 292 -0.28 -1.26 30.19
CA LEU A 292 -0.04 -2.49 29.44
C LEU A 292 0.99 -2.30 28.31
N ILE A 293 0.93 -1.19 27.56
CA ILE A 293 1.91 -0.91 26.51
C ILE A 293 3.31 -0.65 27.07
N ILE A 294 3.43 -0.02 28.25
CA ILE A 294 4.72 0.12 28.95
C ILE A 294 5.28 -1.25 29.33
N LEU A 295 4.46 -2.14 29.89
CA LEU A 295 4.88 -3.51 30.22
C LEU A 295 5.35 -4.28 28.98
N LEU A 296 4.65 -4.15 27.85
CA LEU A 296 5.06 -4.74 26.58
C LEU A 296 6.38 -4.12 26.07
N GLY A 297 6.58 -2.81 26.24
CA GLY A 297 7.85 -2.14 25.95
C GLY A 297 9.02 -2.71 26.77
N LEU A 298 8.79 -3.01 28.05
CA LEU A 298 9.75 -3.70 28.92
C LEU A 298 10.04 -5.12 28.43
N CYS A 299 9.03 -5.90 28.03
CA CYS A 299 9.25 -7.21 27.39
C CYS A 299 10.14 -7.09 26.14
N GLY A 300 9.87 -6.11 25.28
CA GLY A 300 10.70 -5.81 24.10
C GLY A 300 12.14 -5.43 24.45
N TYR A 301 12.35 -4.68 25.54
CA TYR A 301 13.69 -4.36 26.06
C TYR A 301 14.42 -5.61 26.55
N VAL A 302 13.75 -6.45 27.35
CA VAL A 302 14.28 -7.74 27.83
C VAL A 302 14.62 -8.67 26.66
N HIS A 303 13.79 -8.69 25.61
CA HIS A 303 14.06 -9.47 24.42
C HIS A 303 15.39 -9.08 23.77
N ARG A 304 15.63 -7.78 23.57
CA ARG A 304 16.84 -7.23 22.94
C ARG A 304 18.09 -7.38 23.80
N LYS A 305 17.96 -7.29 25.12
CA LYS A 305 19.10 -7.37 26.04
C LYS A 305 19.49 -8.79 26.43
N LEU A 306 18.51 -9.69 26.57
CA LEU A 306 18.73 -11.03 27.13
C LEU A 306 18.44 -12.13 26.10
N THR A 307 17.19 -12.23 25.62
CA THR A 307 16.78 -13.43 24.89
C THR A 307 17.38 -13.56 23.49
N ILE A 308 17.54 -12.45 22.75
CA ILE A 308 18.12 -12.46 21.40
C ILE A 308 19.61 -12.82 21.45
N PRO A 309 20.44 -12.20 22.31
CA PRO A 309 21.81 -12.67 22.53
C PRO A 309 21.92 -14.14 22.94
N GLU A 310 20.99 -14.67 23.72
CA GLU A 310 21.01 -16.09 24.10
C GLU A 310 20.73 -17.05 22.92
N ILE A 311 19.83 -16.68 22.00
CA ILE A 311 19.63 -17.42 20.75
C ILE A 311 20.92 -17.42 19.92
N GLU A 312 21.57 -16.25 19.80
CA GLU A 312 22.77 -16.08 18.96
C GLU A 312 23.99 -16.80 19.54
N GLN A 313 24.24 -16.67 20.85
CA GLN A 313 25.46 -17.15 21.50
C GLN A 313 25.34 -18.60 21.99
N LYS A 314 24.25 -18.92 22.70
CA LYS A 314 24.06 -20.23 23.37
C LYS A 314 23.26 -21.22 22.53
N ARG A 315 22.69 -20.78 21.39
CA ARG A 315 21.75 -21.56 20.57
C ARG A 315 20.56 -22.12 21.38
N ASP A 316 20.22 -21.46 22.50
CA ASP A 316 19.03 -21.80 23.28
C ASP A 316 17.93 -20.78 23.01
N ASN A 317 16.81 -21.25 22.49
CA ASN A 317 15.65 -20.42 22.17
C ASN A 317 14.53 -20.52 23.21
N ARG A 318 14.72 -21.29 24.29
CA ARG A 318 13.72 -21.43 25.37
C ARG A 318 13.39 -20.13 26.09
N PRO A 319 14.36 -19.28 26.45
CA PRO A 319 14.09 -18.00 27.11
C PRO A 319 13.24 -17.09 26.23
N PHE A 320 13.52 -17.07 24.92
CA PHE A 320 12.76 -16.31 23.94
C PHE A 320 11.29 -16.73 23.88
N TRP A 321 10.99 -17.99 23.55
CA TRP A 321 9.58 -18.37 23.32
C TRP A 321 8.75 -18.37 24.61
N ARG A 322 9.36 -18.52 25.80
CA ARG A 322 8.67 -18.38 27.08
C ARG A 322 8.25 -16.94 27.35
N LEU A 323 9.16 -15.98 27.16
CA LEU A 323 8.84 -14.56 27.32
C LEU A 323 7.84 -14.09 26.26
N ALA A 324 8.01 -14.52 25.01
CA ALA A 324 7.09 -14.18 23.92
C ALA A 324 5.68 -14.76 24.13
N ILE A 325 5.56 -15.92 24.78
CA ILE A 325 4.26 -16.46 25.23
C ILE A 325 3.62 -15.54 26.28
N LEU A 326 4.39 -15.09 27.28
CA LEU A 326 3.88 -14.14 28.28
C LEU A 326 3.47 -12.81 27.62
N GLU A 327 4.31 -12.27 26.74
CA GLU A 327 4.05 -11.04 26.01
C GLU A 327 2.78 -11.14 25.16
N THR A 328 2.57 -12.27 24.47
CA THR A 328 1.32 -12.50 23.74
C THR A 328 0.10 -12.57 24.68
N ILE A 329 0.18 -13.14 25.89
CA ILE A 329 -0.95 -13.04 26.85
C ILE A 329 -1.27 -11.58 27.15
N ILE A 330 -0.25 -10.77 27.46
CA ILE A 330 -0.43 -9.34 27.76
C ILE A 330 -1.04 -8.62 26.56
N MET A 331 -0.64 -8.95 25.33
CA MET A 331 -1.25 -8.41 24.11
C MET A 331 -2.71 -8.82 23.95
N ALA A 332 -3.07 -10.08 24.22
CA ALA A 332 -4.46 -10.54 24.17
C ALA A 332 -5.33 -9.78 25.19
N LEU A 333 -4.81 -9.56 26.40
CA LEU A 333 -5.48 -8.72 27.41
C LEU A 333 -5.61 -7.27 26.93
N THR A 334 -4.56 -6.71 26.33
CA THR A 334 -4.56 -5.35 25.79
C THR A 334 -5.58 -5.18 24.67
N MET A 335 -5.70 -6.15 23.77
CA MET A 335 -6.72 -6.17 22.72
C MET A 335 -8.13 -6.35 23.28
N GLY A 336 -8.31 -7.19 24.31
CA GLY A 336 -9.60 -7.31 25.00
C GLY A 336 -10.05 -5.99 25.63
N VAL A 337 -9.12 -5.27 26.28
CA VAL A 337 -9.36 -3.91 26.80
C VAL A 337 -9.63 -2.93 25.65
N ALA A 338 -8.92 -3.05 24.53
CA ALA A 338 -9.13 -2.19 23.36
C ALA A 338 -10.52 -2.33 22.74
N VAL A 339 -11.01 -3.57 22.59
CA VAL A 339 -12.36 -3.86 22.07
C VAL A 339 -13.43 -3.36 23.03
N ALA A 340 -13.23 -3.53 24.34
CA ALA A 340 -14.13 -2.96 25.35
C ALA A 340 -14.15 -1.43 25.30
N LEU A 341 -12.97 -0.79 25.26
CA LEU A 341 -12.83 0.67 25.15
C LEU A 341 -13.54 1.22 23.90
N GLY A 342 -13.46 0.53 22.77
CA GLY A 342 -14.14 0.94 21.54
C GLY A 342 -15.66 0.98 21.64
N ARG A 343 -16.25 0.46 22.73
CA ARG A 343 -17.69 0.46 23.01
C ARG A 343 -18.06 1.27 24.25
N THR A 344 -17.07 1.74 25.00
CA THR A 344 -17.28 2.64 26.13
C THR A 344 -17.40 4.07 25.58
N PRO A 345 -18.48 4.81 25.87
CA PRO A 345 -18.61 6.17 25.39
C PRO A 345 -17.50 7.06 25.97
N PRO A 346 -16.91 7.98 25.19
CA PRO A 346 -16.01 8.98 25.74
C PRO A 346 -16.76 9.93 26.70
N PRO A 347 -16.06 10.73 27.51
CA PRO A 347 -16.70 11.68 28.41
C PRO A 347 -17.57 12.72 27.66
N PRO A 348 -18.63 13.29 28.26
CA PRO A 348 -19.57 14.24 27.60
C PRO A 348 -18.97 15.55 27.07
N ASN A 349 -17.70 15.84 27.39
CA ASN A 349 -16.97 16.98 26.82
C ASN A 349 -16.28 16.62 25.48
N PHE A 350 -16.19 15.32 25.17
CA PHE A 350 -15.58 14.71 23.98
C PHE A 350 -16.59 13.87 23.19
N SER A 351 -17.78 13.64 23.76
CA SER A 351 -18.94 13.01 23.14
C SER A 351 -20.13 13.99 23.30
N ASP A 352 -21.09 14.16 22.40
CA ASP A 352 -21.58 13.28 21.35
C ASP A 352 -21.71 14.09 20.03
N GLN A 353 -22.86 14.08 19.39
CA GLN A 353 -23.33 15.13 18.47
C GLN A 353 -23.40 16.55 19.12
N ALA A 354 -22.57 16.90 20.11
CA ALA A 354 -22.75 18.01 21.05
C ALA A 354 -21.48 18.90 21.11
N GLY A 355 -21.54 20.22 21.00
CA GLY A 355 -22.63 21.03 21.52
C GLY A 355 -22.88 20.79 23.01
N GLY A 356 -21.90 20.27 23.78
CA GLY A 356 -22.04 20.04 25.22
C GLY A 356 -22.51 21.32 25.93
N GLU A 357 -23.04 21.24 27.16
CA GLU A 357 -23.44 22.45 27.89
C GLU A 357 -22.29 23.49 27.92
N GLY A 358 -22.40 24.51 27.06
CA GLY A 358 -21.38 25.57 26.87
C GLY A 358 -20.47 25.47 25.63
N LEU A 359 -20.57 24.43 24.78
CA LEU A 359 -19.82 24.32 23.51
C LEU A 359 -20.75 24.55 22.28
N PRO A 360 -20.24 25.12 21.18
CA PRO A 360 -21.02 25.22 19.94
C PRO A 360 -21.41 23.83 19.39
N PRO A 361 -22.59 23.68 18.77
CA PRO A 361 -22.97 22.46 18.04
C PRO A 361 -21.92 22.10 16.97
N ILE A 362 -21.69 20.80 16.75
CA ILE A 362 -20.82 20.34 15.65
C ILE A 362 -21.41 20.82 14.32
N THR A 363 -20.62 21.58 13.55
CA THR A 363 -21.05 22.09 12.24
C THR A 363 -21.10 20.97 11.20
N GLN A 364 -21.85 21.16 10.11
CA GLN A 364 -21.84 20.20 8.99
C GLN A 364 -20.44 20.05 8.39
N MET A 365 -19.64 21.13 8.31
CA MET A 365 -18.22 21.05 7.93
C MET A 365 -17.43 20.11 8.84
N GLN A 366 -17.61 20.18 10.16
CA GLN A 366 -16.90 19.29 11.08
C GLN A 366 -17.33 17.83 10.91
N VAL A 367 -18.61 17.57 10.63
CA VAL A 367 -19.09 16.22 10.35
C VAL A 367 -18.48 15.67 9.06
N LYS A 368 -18.39 16.48 8.00
CA LYS A 368 -17.92 16.04 6.66
C LYS A 368 -16.40 16.11 6.45
N LEU A 369 -15.72 17.09 7.05
CA LEU A 369 -14.28 17.36 6.87
C LEU A 369 -13.44 17.02 8.12
N GLY A 370 -14.05 17.03 9.30
CA GLY A 370 -13.37 16.88 10.58
C GLY A 370 -12.89 18.20 11.18
N TYR A 371 -13.08 19.32 10.49
CA TYR A 371 -12.66 20.65 10.94
C TYR A 371 -13.47 21.74 10.23
N ASN A 372 -13.39 22.97 10.77
CA ASN A 372 -13.95 24.15 10.12
C ASN A 372 -12.92 24.85 9.23
N LEU A 373 -13.42 25.54 8.21
CA LEU A 373 -12.67 26.47 7.40
C LEU A 373 -13.18 27.89 7.68
N ASP A 374 -12.28 28.75 8.15
CA ASP A 374 -12.68 30.08 8.66
C ASP A 374 -12.49 31.20 7.63
N ILE A 375 -11.60 31.00 6.66
CA ILE A 375 -11.28 31.98 5.61
C ILE A 375 -11.31 31.32 4.23
N PRO A 376 -11.62 32.06 3.15
CA PRO A 376 -11.62 31.51 1.80
C PRO A 376 -10.22 31.07 1.35
N PHE A 377 -10.15 30.10 0.43
CA PHE A 377 -8.89 29.69 -0.17
C PHE A 377 -8.22 30.86 -0.92
N GLY A 378 -6.92 31.04 -0.68
CA GLY A 378 -6.13 32.13 -1.26
C GLY A 378 -4.73 32.17 -0.66
N TRP A 379 -3.99 33.26 -0.92
CA TRP A 379 -2.63 33.41 -0.42
C TRP A 379 -2.55 33.45 1.11
N GLU A 380 -3.48 34.14 1.77
CA GLU A 380 -3.56 34.15 3.22
C GLU A 380 -3.76 32.74 3.78
N ALA A 381 -4.74 31.99 3.26
CA ALA A 381 -4.96 30.62 3.67
C ALA A 381 -3.72 29.75 3.45
N MET A 382 -3.04 29.87 2.31
CA MET A 382 -1.84 29.08 1.98
C MET A 382 -0.73 29.17 3.05
N PHE A 383 -0.57 30.32 3.69
CA PHE A 383 0.47 30.54 4.69
C PHE A 383 -0.02 30.49 6.15
N THR A 384 -1.33 30.58 6.39
CA THR A 384 -1.92 30.59 7.75
C THR A 384 -2.66 29.30 8.12
N GLN A 385 -3.23 28.61 7.13
CA GLN A 385 -4.08 27.44 7.32
C GLN A 385 -3.29 26.17 7.06
N TRP A 386 -2.73 25.60 8.12
CA TRP A 386 -1.98 24.35 8.07
C TRP A 386 -2.59 23.32 9.01
N ARG A 387 -2.73 22.10 8.50
CA ARG A 387 -3.20 20.96 9.25
C ARG A 387 -2.38 19.75 8.82
N PHE A 388 -1.48 19.29 9.69
CA PHE A 388 -0.57 18.20 9.34
C PHE A 388 -1.35 16.93 8.98
N ASP A 389 -1.17 16.41 7.77
CA ASP A 389 -1.77 15.15 7.34
C ASP A 389 -0.98 13.97 7.92
N ILE A 390 -1.63 13.23 8.82
CA ILE A 390 -1.02 12.10 9.53
C ILE A 390 -0.63 10.96 8.57
N PHE A 391 -1.32 10.80 7.44
CA PHE A 391 -1.07 9.71 6.50
C PHE A 391 0.02 10.08 5.49
N PHE A 392 -0.23 11.06 4.63
CA PHE A 392 0.67 11.49 3.56
C PHE A 392 1.82 12.36 4.06
N GLY A 393 1.57 13.25 5.04
CA GLY A 393 2.61 14.07 5.64
C GLY A 393 3.65 13.22 6.36
N MET A 394 3.21 12.20 7.12
CA MET A 394 4.12 11.23 7.74
C MET A 394 4.82 10.35 6.70
N ALA A 395 4.08 9.86 5.68
CA ALA A 395 4.68 9.07 4.60
C ALA A 395 5.79 9.84 3.87
N ALA A 396 5.62 11.14 3.64
CA ALA A 396 6.64 12.01 3.07
C ALA A 396 7.91 12.07 3.94
N ILE A 397 7.76 12.27 5.25
CA ILE A 397 8.88 12.34 6.20
C ILE A 397 9.63 11.00 6.25
N VAL A 398 8.88 9.89 6.35
CA VAL A 398 9.45 8.54 6.40
C VAL A 398 10.16 8.20 5.07
N ALA A 399 9.55 8.53 3.93
CA ALA A 399 10.16 8.32 2.62
C ALA A 399 11.47 9.11 2.45
N ALA A 400 11.51 10.37 2.90
CA ALA A 400 12.73 11.17 2.92
C ALA A 400 13.80 10.54 3.83
N TRP A 401 13.43 10.14 5.05
CA TRP A 401 14.35 9.53 6.00
C TRP A 401 14.94 8.21 5.48
N ILE A 402 14.12 7.31 4.93
CA ILE A 402 14.57 6.03 4.37
C ILE A 402 15.59 6.27 3.25
N TYR A 403 15.29 7.19 2.34
CA TYR A 403 16.17 7.50 1.22
C TYR A 403 17.51 8.09 1.68
N LEU A 404 17.47 9.06 2.61
CA LEU A 404 18.67 9.66 3.18
C LEU A 404 19.50 8.64 3.98
N TYR A 405 18.85 7.70 4.67
CA TYR A 405 19.51 6.60 5.34
C TYR A 405 20.19 5.64 4.35
N TRP A 406 19.54 5.29 3.25
CA TRP A 406 20.17 4.49 2.19
C TRP A 406 21.34 5.24 1.51
N LEU A 407 21.21 6.55 1.32
CA LEU A 407 22.30 7.39 0.84
C LEU A 407 23.49 7.39 1.82
N TYR A 408 23.22 7.51 3.12
CA TYR A 408 24.24 7.40 4.16
C TYR A 408 24.93 6.02 4.12
N LEU A 409 24.16 4.94 4.02
CA LEU A 409 24.70 3.57 3.92
C LEU A 409 25.57 3.37 2.66
N LEU A 410 25.18 3.96 1.54
CA LEU A 410 25.95 3.93 0.30
C LEU A 410 27.27 4.70 0.43
N LYS A 411 27.23 5.93 0.95
CA LYS A 411 28.42 6.77 1.18
C LYS A 411 29.39 6.13 2.16
N LYS A 412 28.88 5.50 3.24
CA LYS A 412 29.70 4.75 4.20
C LYS A 412 30.49 3.60 3.57
N ARG A 413 30.05 3.09 2.41
CA ARG A 413 30.75 2.05 1.64
C ARG A 413 31.62 2.59 0.50
N GLY A 414 31.83 3.91 0.45
CA GLY A 414 32.60 4.56 -0.63
C GLY A 414 31.84 4.70 -1.94
N GLY A 415 30.52 4.47 -1.96
CA GLY A 415 29.70 4.66 -3.16
C GLY A 415 29.34 6.12 -3.40
N THR A 416 29.26 6.52 -4.67
CA THR A 416 28.81 7.86 -5.09
C THR A 416 27.35 7.86 -5.53
N TRP A 417 26.64 8.95 -5.29
CA TRP A 417 25.27 9.16 -5.73
C TRP A 417 25.08 10.60 -6.25
N PRO A 418 24.38 10.81 -7.38
CA PRO A 418 24.22 12.17 -7.92
C PRO A 418 23.35 13.03 -7.00
N ILE A 419 23.78 14.28 -6.77
CA ILE A 419 23.05 15.22 -5.90
C ILE A 419 21.67 15.55 -6.48
N ALA A 420 21.57 15.69 -7.81
CA ALA A 420 20.31 15.97 -8.49
C ALA A 420 19.20 14.95 -8.13
N ASN A 421 19.51 13.65 -8.09
CA ASN A 421 18.56 12.61 -7.66
C ASN A 421 18.10 12.82 -6.21
N THR A 422 19.01 13.23 -5.32
CA THR A 422 18.65 13.51 -3.93
C THR A 422 17.73 14.72 -3.82
N LEU A 423 18.01 15.79 -4.58
CA LEU A 423 17.17 16.99 -4.62
C LEU A 423 15.77 16.69 -5.17
N TRP A 424 15.68 15.89 -6.24
CA TRP A 424 14.39 15.47 -6.80
C TRP A 424 13.58 14.64 -5.80
N TRP A 425 14.20 13.65 -5.15
CA TRP A 425 13.52 12.83 -4.15
C TRP A 425 13.01 13.67 -2.97
N VAL A 426 13.92 14.44 -2.34
CA VAL A 426 13.58 15.26 -1.17
C VAL A 426 12.56 16.33 -1.55
N GLY A 427 12.70 16.95 -2.73
CA GLY A 427 11.72 17.91 -3.24
C GLY A 427 10.34 17.27 -3.46
N GLY A 428 10.27 16.04 -3.96
CA GLY A 428 9.02 15.28 -4.09
C GLY A 428 8.38 14.98 -2.73
N CYS A 429 9.18 14.62 -1.71
CA CYS A 429 8.69 14.46 -0.35
C CYS A 429 8.19 15.79 0.25
N VAL A 430 8.92 16.89 0.06
CA VAL A 430 8.50 18.22 0.51
C VAL A 430 7.20 18.63 -0.18
N LEU A 431 7.07 18.40 -1.48
CA LEU A 431 5.85 18.68 -2.23
C LEU A 431 4.68 17.81 -1.75
N LEU A 432 4.90 16.53 -1.45
CA LEU A 432 3.88 15.65 -0.86
C LEU A 432 3.41 16.16 0.51
N LEU A 433 4.34 16.55 1.38
CA LEU A 433 4.01 17.13 2.69
C LEU A 433 3.26 18.46 2.53
N PHE A 434 3.71 19.33 1.64
CA PHE A 434 3.06 20.62 1.37
C PHE A 434 1.64 20.42 0.82
N THR A 435 1.47 19.61 -0.21
CA THR A 435 0.15 19.35 -0.83
C THR A 435 -0.82 18.72 0.17
N SER A 436 -0.37 17.81 1.03
CA SER A 436 -1.24 17.15 2.01
C SER A 436 -1.54 17.98 3.25
N SER A 437 -0.61 18.84 3.70
CA SER A 437 -0.69 19.48 5.02
C SER A 437 -0.93 20.99 5.01
N SER A 438 -0.71 21.67 3.88
CA SER A 438 -1.01 23.10 3.72
C SER A 438 -2.49 23.35 3.44
N ALA A 439 -2.86 24.58 3.11
CA ALA A 439 -4.21 24.91 2.66
C ALA A 439 -4.66 24.07 1.45
N LEU A 440 -3.74 23.57 0.61
CA LEU A 440 -4.13 22.64 -0.46
C LEU A 440 -4.82 21.39 0.11
N GLY A 441 -4.22 20.73 1.10
CA GLY A 441 -4.79 19.54 1.71
C GLY A 441 -5.99 19.83 2.60
N LYS A 442 -5.99 20.98 3.28
CA LYS A 442 -7.13 21.40 4.13
C LYS A 442 -8.37 21.78 3.31
N TYR A 443 -8.21 22.29 2.09
CA TYR A 443 -9.34 22.76 1.26
C TYR A 443 -9.70 21.81 0.12
N MET A 444 -8.87 20.80 -0.20
CA MET A 444 -9.14 19.89 -1.33
C MET A 444 -10.48 19.18 -1.23
N ALA A 445 -10.93 18.80 -0.03
CA ALA A 445 -12.24 18.19 0.14
C ALA A 445 -13.39 19.22 0.01
N ALA A 446 -13.15 20.50 0.32
CA ALA A 446 -14.20 21.52 0.36
C ALA A 446 -14.42 22.29 -0.95
N GLN A 447 -13.43 22.33 -1.86
CA GLN A 447 -13.52 23.03 -3.13
C GLN A 447 -12.94 22.18 -4.26
N PHE A 448 -13.69 21.99 -5.35
CA PHE A 448 -13.29 21.17 -6.49
C PHE A 448 -12.07 21.74 -7.23
N SER A 449 -11.92 23.07 -7.31
CA SER A 449 -10.73 23.68 -7.91
C SER A 449 -9.44 23.32 -7.15
N VAL A 450 -9.50 23.34 -5.81
CA VAL A 450 -8.40 22.95 -4.92
C VAL A 450 -8.19 21.44 -4.96
N HIS A 451 -9.28 20.67 -4.96
CA HIS A 451 -9.28 19.22 -5.20
C HIS A 451 -8.47 18.88 -6.44
N MET A 452 -8.81 19.49 -7.57
CA MET A 452 -8.16 19.20 -8.83
C MET A 452 -6.70 19.64 -8.82
N THR A 453 -6.37 20.76 -8.17
CA THR A 453 -4.99 21.20 -7.98
C THR A 453 -4.17 20.18 -7.19
N ALA A 454 -4.69 19.70 -6.05
CA ALA A 454 -4.04 18.66 -5.26
C ALA A 454 -3.89 17.35 -6.04
N HIS A 455 -4.93 16.92 -6.76
CA HIS A 455 -4.91 15.72 -7.58
C HIS A 455 -3.95 15.78 -8.77
N MET A 456 -3.75 16.95 -9.38
CA MET A 456 -2.70 17.17 -10.38
C MET A 456 -1.30 17.04 -9.77
N LEU A 457 -1.10 17.52 -8.53
CA LEU A 457 0.16 17.33 -7.82
C LEU A 457 0.38 15.86 -7.43
N TYR A 458 -0.65 15.17 -6.92
CA TYR A 458 -0.57 13.74 -6.62
C TYR A 458 -0.32 12.88 -7.86
N SER A 459 -0.95 13.18 -9.00
CA SER A 459 -0.82 12.38 -10.23
C SER A 459 0.40 12.73 -11.08
N MET A 460 0.93 13.95 -10.99
CA MET A 460 2.02 14.38 -11.88
C MET A 460 3.19 15.01 -11.15
N GLY A 461 2.97 16.09 -10.42
CA GLY A 461 4.05 16.88 -9.80
C GLY A 461 4.92 16.05 -8.86
N ILE A 462 4.30 15.41 -7.87
CA ILE A 462 4.97 14.58 -6.87
C ILE A 462 5.60 13.34 -7.53
N PRO A 463 4.88 12.52 -8.33
CA PRO A 463 5.45 11.39 -9.05
C PRO A 463 6.69 11.69 -9.88
N VAL A 464 6.68 12.76 -10.70
CA VAL A 464 7.83 13.16 -11.52
C VAL A 464 9.07 13.34 -10.65
N MET A 465 8.93 14.08 -9.55
CA MET A 465 10.03 14.34 -8.63
C MET A 465 10.52 13.06 -7.94
N LEU A 466 9.61 12.23 -7.43
CA LEU A 466 9.97 10.99 -6.73
C LEU A 466 10.67 9.99 -7.66
N VAL A 467 10.17 9.82 -8.88
CA VAL A 467 10.72 8.90 -9.88
C VAL A 467 12.13 9.31 -10.34
N LEU A 468 12.37 10.61 -10.53
CA LEU A 468 13.71 11.15 -10.82
C LEU A 468 14.70 10.96 -9.65
N GLY A 469 14.18 10.70 -8.45
CA GLY A 469 14.96 10.35 -7.28
C GLY A 469 15.71 9.02 -7.37
N GLY A 470 15.25 8.08 -8.20
CA GLY A 470 15.86 6.75 -8.32
C GLY A 470 15.92 5.92 -7.03
N PRO A 471 14.85 5.89 -6.20
CA PRO A 471 14.86 5.22 -4.89
C PRO A 471 15.17 3.74 -4.98
N VAL A 472 14.71 3.03 -6.02
CA VAL A 472 14.90 1.58 -6.15
C VAL A 472 16.37 1.26 -6.42
N THR A 473 17.00 2.04 -7.30
CA THR A 473 18.42 1.91 -7.65
C THR A 473 19.30 2.27 -6.46
N LEU A 474 18.96 3.33 -5.71
CA LEU A 474 19.65 3.68 -4.48
C LEU A 474 19.56 2.53 -3.47
N ALA A 475 18.38 1.95 -3.27
CA ALA A 475 18.18 0.82 -2.37
C ALA A 475 19.01 -0.40 -2.79
N LEU A 476 19.01 -0.77 -4.06
CA LEU A 476 19.79 -1.90 -4.59
C LEU A 476 21.31 -1.71 -4.40
N ARG A 477 21.81 -0.46 -4.49
CA ARG A 477 23.22 -0.12 -4.26
C ARG A 477 23.57 -0.04 -2.77
N ALA A 478 22.65 0.45 -1.94
CA ALA A 478 22.86 0.65 -0.50
C ALA A 478 22.71 -0.66 0.32
N LEU A 479 21.76 -1.53 -0.04
CA LEU A 479 21.44 -2.73 0.73
C LEU A 479 22.39 -3.89 0.42
N LYS A 480 22.80 -4.63 1.46
CA LYS A 480 23.64 -5.82 1.31
C LYS A 480 22.82 -6.96 0.70
N PRO A 481 23.39 -7.73 -0.24
CA PRO A 481 22.73 -8.93 -0.75
C PRO A 481 22.77 -10.02 0.33
N ALA A 482 21.74 -10.86 0.38
CA ALA A 482 21.64 -12.00 1.28
C ALA A 482 22.66 -13.12 0.92
N GLY A 483 23.20 -13.12 -0.30
CA GLY A 483 24.10 -14.15 -0.81
C GLY A 483 23.35 -15.38 -1.35
N LYS A 484 24.05 -16.31 -2.01
CA LYS A 484 23.44 -17.45 -2.73
C LYS A 484 22.57 -18.34 -1.84
N ASN A 485 22.95 -18.49 -0.57
CA ASN A 485 22.27 -19.38 0.37
C ASN A 485 21.49 -18.66 1.48
N GLY A 486 21.57 -17.33 1.55
CA GLY A 486 20.96 -16.55 2.63
C GLY A 486 19.44 -16.42 2.52
N LEU A 487 18.84 -15.99 3.64
CA LEU A 487 17.41 -15.67 3.71
C LEU A 487 17.11 -14.37 2.92
N PRO A 488 16.19 -14.40 1.93
CA PRO A 488 15.86 -13.21 1.13
C PRO A 488 15.56 -11.98 1.98
N GLY A 489 16.25 -10.87 1.71
CA GLY A 489 16.03 -9.60 2.38
C GLY A 489 15.24 -8.62 1.51
N ILE A 490 15.15 -7.37 1.97
CA ILE A 490 14.48 -6.27 1.25
C ILE A 490 15.05 -6.13 -0.17
N ARG A 491 16.38 -6.27 -0.33
CA ARG A 491 17.04 -6.17 -1.63
C ARG A 491 16.56 -7.25 -2.59
N GLU A 492 16.52 -8.51 -2.15
CA GLU A 492 16.07 -9.63 -2.98
C GLU A 492 14.60 -9.46 -3.37
N TRP A 493 13.77 -8.97 -2.46
CA TRP A 493 12.37 -8.63 -2.75
C TRP A 493 12.22 -7.50 -3.76
N LEU A 494 13.07 -6.47 -3.72
CA LEU A 494 13.11 -5.44 -4.76
C LEU A 494 13.50 -6.02 -6.12
N VAL A 495 14.48 -6.93 -6.17
CA VAL A 495 14.86 -7.62 -7.41
C VAL A 495 13.68 -8.45 -7.95
N VAL A 496 13.00 -9.20 -7.09
CA VAL A 496 11.79 -9.95 -7.47
C VAL A 496 10.71 -8.99 -7.98
N PHE A 497 10.48 -7.88 -7.28
CA PHE A 497 9.49 -6.86 -7.66
C PHE A 497 9.78 -6.28 -9.05
N ILE A 498 11.03 -5.98 -9.40
CA ILE A 498 11.36 -5.41 -10.71
C ILE A 498 11.27 -6.47 -11.83
N ASN A 499 11.54 -7.74 -11.52
CA ASN A 499 11.64 -8.81 -12.51
C ASN A 499 10.39 -9.72 -12.61
N ASN A 500 9.25 -9.30 -12.08
CA ASN A 500 8.02 -10.10 -12.09
C ASN A 500 7.09 -9.73 -13.29
N PRO A 501 6.21 -10.65 -13.73
CA PRO A 501 5.33 -10.42 -14.88
C PRO A 501 4.28 -9.31 -14.66
N VAL A 502 3.83 -9.07 -13.42
CA VAL A 502 2.87 -8.01 -13.10
C VAL A 502 3.54 -6.64 -13.25
N SER A 503 4.76 -6.46 -12.72
CA SER A 503 5.53 -5.24 -12.92
C SER A 503 5.81 -5.03 -14.41
N ARG A 504 6.17 -6.08 -15.14
CA ARG A 504 6.35 -6.02 -16.59
C ARG A 504 5.06 -5.57 -17.31
N PHE A 505 3.90 -6.08 -16.90
CA PHE A 505 2.60 -5.68 -17.44
C PHE A 505 2.25 -4.23 -17.12
N LEU A 506 2.36 -3.82 -15.85
CA LEU A 506 2.06 -2.45 -15.40
C LEU A 506 2.99 -1.41 -16.02
N THR A 507 4.25 -1.76 -16.28
CA THR A 507 5.22 -0.88 -16.95
C THR A 507 5.16 -0.96 -18.48
N HIS A 508 4.22 -1.71 -19.06
CA HIS A 508 4.01 -1.67 -20.50
C HIS A 508 3.43 -0.30 -20.89
N PRO A 509 3.96 0.42 -21.90
CA PRO A 509 3.57 1.81 -22.17
C PRO A 509 2.07 2.02 -22.32
N VAL A 510 1.39 1.15 -23.08
CA VAL A 510 -0.07 1.21 -23.25
C VAL A 510 -0.81 1.01 -21.93
N VAL A 511 -0.36 0.06 -21.10
CA VAL A 511 -1.02 -0.24 -19.82
C VAL A 511 -0.81 0.92 -18.85
N ALA A 512 0.41 1.44 -18.78
CA ALA A 512 0.76 2.60 -17.97
C ALA A 512 -0.04 3.86 -18.37
N THR A 513 -0.23 4.10 -19.67
CA THR A 513 -1.08 5.20 -20.16
C THR A 513 -2.55 4.97 -19.85
N VAL A 514 -3.08 3.78 -20.13
CA VAL A 514 -4.50 3.48 -19.89
C VAL A 514 -4.83 3.60 -18.41
N GLN A 515 -4.02 3.03 -17.50
CA GLN A 515 -4.27 3.15 -16.06
C GLN A 515 -4.11 4.59 -15.54
N PHE A 516 -3.26 5.39 -16.19
CA PHE A 516 -3.06 6.80 -15.85
C PHE A 516 -4.29 7.65 -16.21
N VAL A 517 -4.82 7.44 -17.41
CA VAL A 517 -5.95 8.22 -17.94
C VAL A 517 -7.29 7.71 -17.41
N ALA A 518 -7.48 6.39 -17.37
CA ALA A 518 -8.78 5.79 -17.04
C ALA A 518 -9.27 6.18 -15.65
N GLY A 519 -8.38 6.37 -14.67
CA GLY A 519 -8.75 6.82 -13.33
C GLY A 519 -9.51 8.14 -13.34
N PHE A 520 -9.10 9.11 -14.17
CA PHE A 520 -9.79 10.40 -14.30
C PHE A 520 -11.20 10.23 -14.89
N TYR A 521 -11.34 9.46 -15.97
CA TYR A 521 -12.63 9.27 -16.61
C TYR A 521 -13.58 8.45 -15.74
N LEU A 522 -13.11 7.35 -15.16
CA LEU A 522 -13.93 6.52 -14.29
C LEU A 522 -14.40 7.29 -13.06
N LEU A 523 -13.53 8.11 -12.47
CA LEU A 523 -13.89 8.86 -11.27
C LEU A 523 -14.88 9.97 -11.57
N TYR A 524 -14.58 10.84 -12.53
CA TYR A 524 -15.31 12.10 -12.71
C TYR A 524 -16.39 12.06 -13.80
N MET A 525 -16.36 11.08 -14.71
CA MET A 525 -17.39 10.91 -15.77
C MET A 525 -18.42 9.84 -15.39
N THR A 526 -18.35 9.30 -14.18
CA THR A 526 -19.35 8.38 -13.62
C THR A 526 -19.78 8.89 -12.23
N PRO A 527 -20.84 8.34 -11.63
CA PRO A 527 -21.26 8.71 -10.28
C PRO A 527 -20.27 8.33 -9.16
N LEU A 528 -19.11 7.77 -9.50
CA LEU A 528 -18.12 7.32 -8.51
C LEU A 528 -17.57 8.48 -7.68
N TYR A 529 -17.37 9.66 -8.26
CA TYR A 529 -16.93 10.82 -7.49
C TYR A 529 -17.95 11.26 -6.45
N ASP A 530 -19.24 11.27 -6.79
CA ASP A 530 -20.31 11.64 -5.84
C ASP A 530 -20.30 10.72 -4.61
N PHE A 531 -20.04 9.42 -4.82
CA PHE A 531 -19.92 8.46 -3.73
C PHE A 531 -18.65 8.66 -2.89
N LEU A 532 -17.50 8.90 -3.53
CA LEU A 532 -16.21 9.00 -2.83
C LEU A 532 -15.97 10.37 -2.17
N ALA A 533 -16.59 11.43 -2.66
CA ALA A 533 -16.43 12.78 -2.11
C ALA A 533 -17.08 12.95 -0.73
N ASP A 534 -18.13 12.17 -0.44
CA ASP A 534 -18.79 12.23 0.87
C ASP A 534 -18.02 11.50 1.98
N GLU A 535 -17.02 10.69 1.60
CA GLU A 535 -16.32 9.77 2.48
C GLU A 535 -14.83 10.13 2.60
N HIS A 536 -14.35 10.29 3.84
CA HIS A 536 -12.91 10.53 4.10
C HIS A 536 -12.04 9.40 3.52
N ALA A 537 -12.49 8.15 3.63
CA ALA A 537 -11.82 7.00 3.02
C ALA A 537 -11.78 7.09 1.49
N GLY A 538 -12.80 7.70 0.87
CA GLY A 538 -12.83 7.98 -0.56
C GLY A 538 -11.75 8.98 -0.97
N HIS A 539 -11.57 10.07 -0.22
CA HIS A 539 -10.45 11.00 -0.44
C HIS A 539 -9.08 10.33 -0.30
N LEU A 540 -8.87 9.52 0.74
CA LEU A 540 -7.63 8.74 0.89
C LEU A 540 -7.39 7.82 -0.30
N PHE A 541 -8.43 7.09 -0.73
CA PHE A 541 -8.35 6.20 -1.88
C PHE A 541 -7.96 6.94 -3.16
N MET A 542 -8.61 8.08 -3.45
CA MET A 542 -8.30 8.89 -4.62
C MET A 542 -6.83 9.36 -4.56
N ASN A 543 -6.37 9.91 -3.43
CA ASN A 543 -5.00 10.38 -3.27
C ASN A 543 -3.96 9.27 -3.47
N ILE A 544 -4.19 8.08 -2.87
CA ILE A 544 -3.33 6.90 -3.05
C ILE A 544 -3.32 6.47 -4.52
N HIS A 545 -4.50 6.36 -5.14
CA HIS A 545 -4.65 5.92 -6.52
C HIS A 545 -3.88 6.83 -7.47
N PHE A 546 -4.10 8.14 -7.41
CA PHE A 546 -3.44 9.08 -8.31
C PHE A 546 -1.93 9.16 -8.07
N LEU A 547 -1.47 9.09 -6.82
CA LEU A 547 -0.04 9.02 -6.51
C LEU A 547 0.64 7.78 -7.09
N ILE A 548 0.04 6.60 -6.91
CA ILE A 548 0.58 5.34 -7.44
C ILE A 548 0.51 5.34 -8.98
N SER A 549 -0.64 5.72 -9.53
CA SER A 549 -0.87 5.74 -10.98
C SER A 549 0.10 6.67 -11.70
N GLY A 550 0.30 7.88 -11.16
CA GLY A 550 1.31 8.81 -11.63
C GLY A 550 2.72 8.26 -11.51
N TYR A 551 3.07 7.66 -10.38
CA TYR A 551 4.40 7.08 -10.18
C TYR A 551 4.69 5.99 -11.22
N ILE A 552 3.75 5.08 -11.48
CA ILE A 552 3.90 4.03 -12.51
C ILE A 552 4.10 4.65 -13.89
N PHE A 553 3.27 5.63 -14.28
CA PHE A 553 3.37 6.29 -15.57
C PHE A 553 4.72 6.98 -15.75
N TYR A 554 5.11 7.86 -14.83
CA TYR A 554 6.38 8.59 -14.96
C TYR A 554 7.61 7.71 -14.77
N TRP A 555 7.50 6.58 -14.05
CA TRP A 555 8.57 5.58 -13.98
C TRP A 555 8.88 5.00 -15.36
N VAL A 556 7.85 4.73 -16.18
CA VAL A 556 8.00 4.28 -17.57
C VAL A 556 8.63 5.36 -18.45
N ILE A 557 8.17 6.60 -18.34
CA ILE A 557 8.55 7.69 -19.26
C ILE A 557 9.94 8.26 -18.93
N ILE A 558 10.16 8.73 -17.69
CA ILE A 558 11.36 9.48 -17.29
C ILE A 558 12.17 8.83 -16.15
N GLY A 559 11.73 7.68 -15.65
CA GLY A 559 12.40 6.98 -14.56
C GLY A 559 13.88 6.73 -14.79
N VAL A 560 14.67 7.08 -13.78
CA VAL A 560 16.10 6.74 -13.70
C VAL A 560 16.34 5.38 -13.04
N ASP A 561 15.29 4.81 -12.45
CA ASP A 561 15.33 3.51 -11.80
C ASP A 561 15.40 2.35 -12.80
N ALA A 562 15.94 1.22 -12.35
CA ALA A 562 15.95 -0.01 -13.11
C ALA A 562 14.52 -0.43 -13.48
N ALA A 563 14.16 -0.32 -14.77
CA ALA A 563 12.85 -0.66 -15.28
C ALA A 563 12.75 -2.16 -15.65
N PRO A 564 11.58 -2.81 -15.47
CA PRO A 564 11.34 -4.19 -15.90
C PRO A 564 11.50 -4.39 -17.41
N GLN A 565 11.26 -3.35 -18.20
CA GLN A 565 11.40 -3.35 -19.66
C GLN A 565 12.25 -2.17 -20.11
N GLN A 566 13.16 -2.40 -21.06
CA GLN A 566 13.86 -1.33 -21.74
C GLN A 566 12.99 -0.82 -22.89
N ILE A 567 12.55 0.43 -22.77
CA ILE A 567 11.67 1.08 -23.75
C ILE A 567 12.49 2.16 -24.45
N SER A 568 12.44 2.19 -25.78
CA SER A 568 13.19 3.17 -26.57
C SER A 568 12.72 4.60 -26.28
N PRO A 569 13.59 5.61 -26.37
CA PRO A 569 13.21 7.02 -26.19
C PRO A 569 12.06 7.45 -27.11
N ALA A 570 12.01 6.95 -28.34
CA ALA A 570 10.92 7.23 -29.28
C ALA A 570 9.57 6.69 -28.77
N VAL A 571 9.52 5.45 -28.27
CA VAL A 571 8.27 4.89 -27.71
C VAL A 571 7.84 5.66 -26.46
N LYS A 572 8.78 6.07 -25.60
CA LYS A 572 8.47 6.93 -24.44
C LYS A 572 7.87 8.26 -24.87
N MET A 573 8.43 8.89 -25.91
CA MET A 573 7.91 10.12 -26.48
C MET A 573 6.51 9.92 -27.05
N VAL A 574 6.29 8.90 -27.88
CA VAL A 574 4.97 8.58 -28.43
C VAL A 574 3.96 8.27 -27.32
N THR A 575 4.37 7.58 -26.26
CA THR A 575 3.51 7.25 -25.12
C THR A 575 3.09 8.50 -24.37
N LEU A 576 4.04 9.42 -24.12
CA LEU A 576 3.75 10.72 -23.53
C LEU A 576 2.84 11.54 -24.43
N MET A 577 3.23 11.78 -25.69
CA MET A 577 2.45 12.55 -26.66
C MET A 577 1.05 11.98 -26.84
N GLY A 578 0.93 10.65 -26.92
CA GLY A 578 -0.34 9.95 -27.07
C GLY A 578 -1.25 10.08 -25.86
N SER A 579 -0.71 10.28 -24.65
CA SER A 579 -1.50 10.50 -23.44
C SER A 579 -2.08 11.92 -23.33
N LEU A 580 -1.42 12.91 -23.92
CA LEU A 580 -1.78 14.34 -23.75
C LEU A 580 -3.19 14.67 -24.25
N PRO A 581 -3.63 14.23 -25.46
CA PRO A 581 -4.97 14.58 -25.93
C PRO A 581 -6.07 14.06 -25.01
N PHE A 582 -5.91 12.87 -24.44
CA PHE A 582 -6.89 12.31 -23.51
C PHE A 582 -6.93 13.09 -22.19
N HIS A 583 -5.77 13.47 -21.67
CA HIS A 583 -5.71 14.29 -20.46
C HIS A 583 -6.25 15.71 -20.68
N ALA A 584 -5.86 16.36 -21.78
CA ALA A 584 -6.34 17.68 -22.15
C ALA A 584 -7.86 17.68 -22.40
N TRP A 585 -8.37 16.67 -23.09
CA TRP A 585 -9.81 16.50 -23.32
C TRP A 585 -10.58 16.33 -22.01
N PHE A 586 -10.06 15.55 -21.06
CA PHE A 586 -10.66 15.43 -19.72
C PHE A 586 -10.83 16.81 -19.04
N GLY A 587 -9.79 17.64 -19.03
CA GLY A 587 -9.86 18.99 -18.46
C GLY A 587 -10.87 19.88 -19.18
N VAL A 588 -10.84 19.91 -20.51
CA VAL A 588 -11.80 20.67 -21.34
C VAL A 588 -13.24 20.20 -21.12
N SER A 589 -13.46 18.89 -21.02
CA SER A 589 -14.79 18.31 -20.77
C SER A 589 -15.34 18.77 -19.41
N LEU A 590 -14.51 18.86 -18.37
CA LEU A 590 -14.91 19.41 -17.08
C LEU A 590 -15.19 20.92 -17.13
N MET A 591 -14.42 21.68 -17.93
CA MET A 591 -14.67 23.11 -18.16
C MET A 591 -15.99 23.36 -18.88
N GLN A 592 -16.42 22.46 -19.75
CA GLN A 592 -17.65 22.60 -20.54
C GLN A 592 -18.88 21.98 -19.84
N SER A 593 -18.66 21.08 -18.88
CA SER A 593 -19.74 20.44 -18.13
C SER A 593 -20.61 21.48 -17.42
N GLN A 594 -21.92 21.34 -17.59
CA GLN A 594 -22.94 22.13 -16.89
C GLN A 594 -23.49 21.42 -15.65
N GLN A 595 -23.05 20.17 -15.41
CA GLN A 595 -23.42 19.40 -14.23
C GLN A 595 -22.33 19.57 -13.17
N VAL A 596 -22.73 20.05 -11.99
CA VAL A 596 -21.85 20.16 -10.83
C VAL A 596 -21.69 18.78 -10.21
N LEU A 597 -20.45 18.29 -10.19
CA LEU A 597 -20.04 17.04 -9.54
C LEU A 597 -20.13 17.19 -8.02
N ALA A 598 -20.61 16.16 -7.33
CA ALA A 598 -20.81 16.13 -5.87
C ALA A 598 -21.61 17.35 -5.35
N LYS A 599 -22.59 17.82 -6.14
CA LYS A 599 -23.35 19.04 -5.83
C LYS A 599 -23.96 19.01 -4.43
N GLU A 600 -24.57 17.88 -4.06
CA GLU A 600 -25.21 17.71 -2.76
C GLU A 600 -24.19 17.84 -1.63
N TYR A 601 -23.09 17.09 -1.71
CA TYR A 601 -21.98 17.17 -0.77
C TYR A 601 -21.49 18.61 -0.57
N TYR A 602 -21.07 19.29 -1.65
CA TYR A 602 -20.54 20.65 -1.55
C TYR A 602 -21.56 21.65 -1.00
N SER A 603 -22.86 21.45 -1.29
CA SER A 603 -23.93 22.31 -0.78
C SER A 603 -24.18 22.11 0.72
N THR A 604 -23.91 20.91 1.26
CA THR A 604 -24.09 20.61 2.69
C THR A 604 -22.97 21.15 3.58
N LEU A 605 -21.81 21.50 3.00
CA LEU A 605 -20.69 22.05 3.76
C LEU A 605 -21.01 23.40 4.41
N ASP A 606 -21.95 24.18 3.86
CA ASP A 606 -22.36 25.48 4.42
C ASP A 606 -21.17 26.41 4.74
N LEU A 607 -20.29 26.59 3.74
CA LEU A 607 -19.08 27.42 3.88
C LEU A 607 -19.46 28.86 4.25
N PRO A 608 -18.68 29.54 5.12
CA PRO A 608 -19.00 30.90 5.58
C PRO A 608 -18.80 31.98 4.52
N TRP A 609 -18.42 31.60 3.29
CA TRP A 609 -18.34 32.45 2.11
C TRP A 609 -19.06 31.78 0.94
N ALA A 610 -19.56 32.59 0.02
CA ALA A 610 -20.24 32.09 -1.17
C ALA A 610 -19.24 31.44 -2.15
N VAL A 611 -19.55 30.24 -2.62
CA VAL A 611 -18.81 29.54 -3.68
C VAL A 611 -19.77 29.25 -4.83
N ASN A 612 -19.43 29.72 -6.04
CA ASN A 612 -20.12 29.29 -7.25
C ASN A 612 -19.57 27.92 -7.65
N LEU A 613 -20.28 26.84 -7.30
CA LEU A 613 -19.82 25.46 -7.50
C LEU A 613 -19.52 25.13 -8.97
N LEU A 614 -20.32 25.65 -9.90
CA LEU A 614 -20.09 25.42 -11.34
C LEU A 614 -18.81 26.11 -11.80
N GLN A 615 -18.63 27.37 -11.41
CA GLN A 615 -17.42 28.12 -11.73
C GLN A 615 -16.17 27.48 -11.10
N ASP A 616 -16.27 27.05 -9.84
CA ASP A 616 -15.18 26.35 -9.13
C ASP A 616 -14.81 25.05 -9.85
N GLN A 617 -15.81 24.29 -10.31
CA GLN A 617 -15.57 23.11 -11.15
C GLN A 617 -14.91 23.46 -12.48
N ASN A 618 -15.35 24.52 -13.17
CA ASN A 618 -14.75 24.93 -14.42
C ASN A 618 -13.29 25.37 -14.24
N ILE A 619 -12.97 26.05 -13.13
CA ILE A 619 -11.58 26.34 -12.74
C ILE A 619 -10.82 25.05 -12.50
N GLY A 620 -11.41 24.07 -11.81
CA GLY A 620 -10.83 22.73 -11.65
C GLY A 620 -10.51 22.09 -13.01
N GLY A 621 -11.43 22.11 -13.96
CA GLY A 621 -11.20 21.65 -15.33
C GLY A 621 -10.04 22.38 -16.03
N ALA A 622 -9.95 23.70 -15.85
CA ALA A 622 -8.85 24.50 -16.40
C ALA A 622 -7.50 24.15 -15.75
N VAL A 623 -7.48 23.90 -14.44
CA VAL A 623 -6.30 23.40 -13.72
C VAL A 623 -5.89 22.03 -14.24
N ALA A 624 -6.83 21.10 -14.41
CA ALA A 624 -6.56 19.78 -14.98
C ALA A 624 -5.93 19.91 -16.37
N TRP A 625 -6.47 20.76 -17.23
CA TRP A 625 -5.93 21.02 -18.56
C TRP A 625 -4.51 21.63 -18.50
N ALA A 626 -4.32 22.71 -17.74
CA ALA A 626 -3.06 23.45 -17.69
C ALA A 626 -1.94 22.69 -16.99
N ALA A 627 -2.25 21.88 -15.98
CA ALA A 627 -1.24 21.15 -15.21
C ALA A 627 -0.51 20.10 -16.05
N GLY A 628 -1.15 19.52 -17.07
CA GLY A 628 -0.53 18.56 -17.99
C GLY A 628 0.66 19.14 -18.79
N GLU A 629 0.68 20.45 -19.00
CA GLU A 629 1.71 21.14 -19.78
C GLU A 629 3.05 21.19 -19.02
N VAL A 630 3.04 21.35 -17.70
CA VAL A 630 4.29 21.51 -16.92
C VAL A 630 5.17 20.24 -16.96
N PRO A 631 4.65 19.03 -16.66
CA PRO A 631 5.40 17.79 -16.86
C PRO A 631 5.80 17.60 -18.31
N LEU A 632 4.96 17.97 -19.28
CA LEU A 632 5.28 17.84 -20.70
C LEU A 632 6.58 18.58 -21.05
N TYR A 633 6.74 19.83 -20.64
CA TYR A 633 7.97 20.59 -20.88
C TYR A 633 9.18 19.94 -20.18
N ILE A 634 9.04 19.57 -18.90
CA ILE A 634 10.12 18.94 -18.12
C ILE A 634 10.57 17.63 -18.77
N VAL A 635 9.61 16.77 -19.11
CA VAL A 635 9.88 15.46 -19.72
C VAL A 635 10.46 15.60 -21.11
N THR A 636 9.94 16.51 -21.94
CA THR A 636 10.44 16.72 -23.30
C THR A 636 11.90 17.17 -23.27
N VAL A 637 12.25 18.14 -22.41
CA VAL A 637 13.64 18.56 -22.22
C VAL A 637 14.49 17.41 -21.71
N ALA A 638 14.01 16.64 -20.72
CA ALA A 638 14.74 15.51 -20.18
C ALA A 638 14.99 14.42 -21.23
N LEU A 639 13.99 14.06 -22.03
CA LEU A 639 14.10 13.07 -23.10
C LEU A 639 15.03 13.56 -24.21
N PHE A 640 14.97 14.84 -24.59
CA PHE A 640 15.91 15.41 -25.55
C PHE A 640 17.36 15.33 -25.05
N VAL A 641 17.60 15.68 -23.78
CA VAL A 641 18.94 15.55 -23.16
C VAL A 641 19.38 14.09 -23.08
N GLN A 642 18.48 13.17 -22.75
CA GLN A 642 18.76 11.73 -22.70
C GLN A 642 19.11 11.19 -24.09
N TRP A 643 18.34 11.55 -25.11
CA TRP A 643 18.56 11.16 -26.50
C TRP A 643 19.91 11.67 -27.02
N ARG A 644 20.20 12.97 -26.86
CA ARG A 644 21.50 13.56 -27.24
C ARG A 644 22.69 12.87 -26.57
N ARG A 645 22.55 12.45 -25.31
CA ARG A 645 23.60 11.72 -24.58
C ARG A 645 23.75 10.27 -25.04
N ALA A 646 22.65 9.63 -25.43
CA ALA A 646 22.68 8.28 -25.98
C ALA A 646 23.37 8.29 -27.35
N ASP A 647 22.93 9.19 -28.24
CA ASP A 647 23.51 9.35 -29.57
C ASP A 647 25.01 9.69 -29.51
N ALA A 648 25.43 10.58 -28.61
CA ALA A 648 26.85 10.89 -28.43
C ALA A 648 27.69 9.67 -27.96
N LYS A 649 27.10 8.78 -27.15
CA LYS A 649 27.77 7.54 -26.71
C LYS A 649 27.83 6.49 -27.80
N ASP A 650 26.75 6.35 -28.56
CA ASP A 650 26.68 5.42 -29.68
C ASP A 650 27.63 5.88 -30.79
N ALA A 651 27.63 7.16 -31.15
CA ALA A 651 28.61 7.77 -32.07
C ALA A 651 30.05 7.48 -31.62
N ALA A 652 30.41 7.78 -30.37
CA ALA A 652 31.75 7.46 -29.85
C ALA A 652 32.05 5.95 -29.77
N ARG A 653 31.04 5.07 -29.76
CA ARG A 653 31.23 3.62 -29.89
C ARG A 653 31.51 3.25 -31.34
N TYR A 654 30.74 3.81 -32.28
CA TYR A 654 30.97 3.65 -33.71
C TYR A 654 32.36 4.13 -34.11
N ASP A 655 32.77 5.34 -33.69
CA ASP A 655 34.10 5.89 -33.95
C ASP A 655 35.22 4.97 -33.45
N ARG A 656 35.08 4.40 -32.24
CA ARG A 656 36.08 3.44 -31.69
C ARG A 656 36.10 2.09 -32.43
N VAL A 657 34.98 1.66 -32.99
CA VAL A 657 34.92 0.42 -33.79
C VAL A 657 35.54 0.68 -35.15
N ALA A 658 35.21 1.81 -35.78
CA ALA A 658 35.78 2.35 -37.01
C ALA A 658 37.31 2.48 -36.93
N GLU A 659 37.84 3.11 -35.88
CA GLU A 659 39.29 3.21 -35.64
C GLU A 659 39.97 1.84 -35.43
N ARG A 660 39.23 0.82 -34.97
CA ARG A 660 39.78 -0.51 -34.70
C ARG A 660 39.78 -1.42 -35.93
N ASN A 661 38.85 -1.19 -36.86
CA ASN A 661 38.68 -2.02 -38.05
C ASN A 661 39.03 -1.27 -39.34
N ASP A 662 39.75 -0.14 -39.25
CA ASP A 662 40.13 0.72 -40.37
C ASP A 662 38.95 1.02 -41.30
N ASP A 663 37.80 1.41 -40.74
CA ASP A 663 36.60 1.77 -41.49
C ASP A 663 36.05 0.64 -42.41
N ALA A 664 36.33 -0.63 -42.12
CA ALA A 664 35.92 -1.76 -42.95
C ALA A 664 34.40 -1.83 -43.24
N GLU A 665 33.55 -1.36 -42.32
CA GLU A 665 32.09 -1.27 -42.57
C GLU A 665 31.73 -0.19 -43.59
N LEU A 666 32.42 0.96 -43.56
CA LEU A 666 32.27 2.05 -44.53
C LEU A 666 32.78 1.62 -45.91
N GLU A 667 33.91 0.91 -45.98
CA GLU A 667 34.41 0.34 -47.23
C GLU A 667 33.44 -0.70 -47.82
N ALA A 668 32.91 -1.60 -46.99
CA ALA A 668 31.92 -2.59 -47.41
C ALA A 668 30.61 -1.93 -47.90
N TYR A 669 30.17 -0.86 -47.22
CA TYR A 669 29.01 -0.09 -47.63
C TYR A 669 29.24 0.66 -48.94
N ASN A 670 30.39 1.31 -49.10
CA ASN A 670 30.80 1.97 -50.35
C ASN A 670 30.92 0.96 -51.51
N ALA A 671 31.45 -0.23 -51.26
CA ALA A 671 31.50 -1.32 -52.25
C ALA A 671 30.10 -1.81 -52.65
N MET A 672 29.15 -1.85 -51.71
CA MET A 672 27.75 -2.20 -51.98
C MET A 672 27.04 -1.11 -52.79
N LEU A 673 27.22 0.17 -52.43
CA LEU A 673 26.73 1.31 -53.22
C LEU A 673 27.32 1.32 -54.63
N ALA A 674 28.62 1.06 -54.78
CA ALA A 674 29.30 0.97 -56.08
C ALA A 674 28.78 -0.20 -56.93
N ARG A 675 28.41 -1.33 -56.31
CA ARG A 675 27.72 -2.43 -57.01
C ARG A 675 26.32 -2.03 -57.47
N MET A 676 25.56 -1.31 -56.64
CA MET A 676 24.23 -0.84 -57.03
C MET A 676 24.31 0.22 -58.13
N SER A 677 25.25 1.17 -58.07
CA SER A 677 25.46 2.15 -59.15
C SER A 677 26.01 1.52 -60.43
N GLY A 678 26.87 0.50 -60.31
CA GLY A 678 27.37 -0.28 -61.44
C GLY A 678 26.28 -1.10 -62.11
N GLN A 679 25.32 -1.64 -61.35
CA GLN A 679 24.14 -2.30 -61.91
C GLN A 679 23.20 -1.32 -62.62
N VAL A 680 23.05 -0.09 -62.13
CA VAL A 680 22.29 0.97 -62.84
C VAL A 680 22.99 1.40 -64.15
N GLY A 681 24.33 1.33 -64.20
CA GLY A 681 25.11 1.63 -65.42
C GLY A 681 25.03 0.54 -66.51
N VAL A 682 24.83 -0.73 -66.14
CA VAL A 682 24.69 -1.86 -67.08
C VAL A 682 23.23 -2.09 -67.50
N ALA A 683 22.26 -1.67 -66.67
CA ALA A 683 20.84 -1.70 -67.03
C ALA A 683 20.44 -0.67 -68.11
N GLY A 684 21.24 0.38 -68.33
CA GLY A 684 20.91 1.46 -69.28
C GLY A 684 20.99 1.09 -70.78
N GLU A 685 21.49 -0.08 -71.14
CA GLU A 685 21.47 -0.60 -72.52
C GLU A 685 20.41 -1.69 -72.73
N ASP A 686 20.21 -2.61 -71.78
CA ASP A 686 19.17 -3.66 -71.88
C ASP A 686 17.74 -3.18 -71.54
N GLU A 687 17.58 -2.14 -70.72
CA GLU A 687 16.24 -1.63 -70.33
C GLU A 687 15.59 -0.78 -71.45
N ARG A 688 16.35 -0.32 -72.46
CA ARG A 688 15.79 0.37 -73.64
C ARG A 688 15.07 -0.58 -74.61
N ASP A 689 15.49 -1.83 -74.70
CA ASP A 689 14.84 -2.83 -75.55
C ASP A 689 13.53 -3.35 -74.93
N TYR A 690 13.42 -3.37 -73.60
CA TYR A 690 12.19 -3.77 -72.90
C TYR A 690 11.03 -2.79 -73.11
N TYR A 691 11.30 -1.49 -73.24
CA TYR A 691 10.26 -0.47 -73.45
C TYR A 691 9.94 -0.19 -74.93
N THR A 692 10.67 -0.77 -75.89
CA THR A 692 10.49 -0.49 -77.33
C THR A 692 10.11 -1.69 -78.20
N SER A 693 10.17 -2.93 -77.69
CA SER A 693 9.70 -4.09 -78.44
C SER A 693 8.17 -4.20 -78.46
N THR A 694 7.58 -4.27 -79.66
CA THR A 694 6.16 -4.59 -79.86
C THR A 694 5.88 -6.03 -79.45
N VAL A 695 4.89 -6.22 -78.56
CA VAL A 695 4.45 -7.54 -78.09
C VAL A 695 3.79 -8.31 -79.24
N ASP A 696 4.43 -9.38 -79.73
CA ASP A 696 3.78 -10.37 -80.60
C ASP A 696 3.20 -11.51 -79.74
N ALA A 697 1.94 -11.86 -80.00
CA ALA A 697 1.07 -12.60 -79.10
C ALA A 697 1.25 -14.12 -79.23
N GLN A 698 2.37 -14.69 -78.73
CA GLN A 698 2.56 -16.14 -78.86
C GLN A 698 3.40 -16.90 -77.81
N HIS A 699 3.56 -16.43 -76.57
CA HIS A 699 4.22 -17.24 -75.52
C HIS A 699 3.48 -17.22 -74.15
N PRO A 700 3.08 -18.38 -73.60
CA PRO A 700 2.33 -18.45 -72.33
C PRO A 700 3.27 -18.30 -71.12
N VAL A 701 2.91 -17.43 -70.18
CA VAL A 701 3.62 -17.25 -68.91
C VAL A 701 3.18 -18.32 -67.91
N HIS A 702 4.10 -19.20 -67.51
CA HIS A 702 3.92 -20.11 -66.39
C HIS A 702 4.09 -19.32 -65.07
N MET A 703 3.05 -19.30 -64.23
CA MET A 703 3.16 -18.87 -62.84
C MET A 703 3.45 -20.08 -61.95
N ASP A 704 4.64 -20.15 -61.36
CA ASP A 704 4.93 -21.07 -60.26
C ASP A 704 4.83 -20.36 -58.90
N ASN A 705 4.31 -21.13 -57.93
CA ASN A 705 3.66 -20.76 -56.68
C ASN A 705 4.59 -20.26 -55.53
N PRO A 706 4.02 -19.67 -54.44
CA PRO A 706 4.72 -18.91 -53.42
C PRO A 706 5.27 -19.73 -52.23
N ILE A 707 6.44 -19.28 -51.75
CA ILE A 707 7.01 -19.25 -50.38
C ILE A 707 6.51 -20.32 -49.37
N ASP A 708 7.38 -21.27 -49.02
CA ASP A 708 7.22 -22.21 -47.90
C ASP A 708 7.88 -21.67 -46.60
N ALA A 709 7.05 -21.44 -45.60
CA ALA A 709 7.41 -21.07 -44.24
C ALA A 709 7.66 -22.31 -43.36
N SER A 710 8.84 -22.94 -43.45
CA SER A 710 9.12 -24.08 -42.54
C SER A 710 10.58 -24.52 -42.30
N LYS A 711 11.62 -23.74 -42.64
CA LYS A 711 13.01 -24.15 -42.29
C LYS A 711 13.48 -23.64 -40.92
N LYS A 712 13.08 -24.44 -39.92
CA LYS A 712 13.75 -24.70 -38.64
C LYS A 712 15.26 -24.99 -38.79
N ARG A 713 16.00 -24.61 -37.74
CA ARG A 713 17.32 -25.09 -37.25
C ARG A 713 18.59 -24.42 -37.80
N HIS A 714 19.30 -23.74 -36.89
CA HIS A 714 20.71 -24.04 -36.50
C HIS A 714 20.89 -23.48 -35.06
N ARG A 715 21.00 -24.38 -34.07
CA ARG A 715 22.22 -24.92 -33.43
C ARG A 715 22.86 -23.97 -32.44
#